data_AF-A0A3B8LXQ1-F1
#
_entry.id   AF-A0A3B8LXQ1-F1
#
_cell.length_a   1.000
_cell.length_b   1.000
_cell.length_c   1.000
_cell.angle_alpha   90.00
_cell.angle_beta   90.00
_cell.angle_gamma   90.00
#
_symmetry.space_group_name_H-M   'P 1'
#
loop_
_entity.id
_entity.type
_entity.pdbx_description
1 polymer ?
#
loop_
_entity_poly.entity_id
_entity_poly.type
_entity_poly.pdbx_seq_one_letter_code
_entity_poly.pdbx_strand_id
1 'polypeptide(L)'
;HVSLKTSADWLARWIRKPSDFRPTTRMPQFFDLSNQGDAHGKSFGPVEIAAVTHFLVENSKAASKDFPLDTVPKGITPDAKRGELAFRQRGCLACHSHKAIPDPDKKLSAAFGPDLSRIQDKIPHDPKNPTAAASDGFRWLYTWLKDPQKHFPRTRMPNLFLEVEGEGAKRTDPAADIAAFLLSQPAGSLAGDAVPDADDTVLDELVKLYAGKVIGAANAEALLADGGKYPVADPAGDEVELVGEKLTREMKLAYVGRRTVSRYGCYGCHDIPGFETARPIGTKLEDWGRKDRTKLALEHIEEFLHHHGEADGSSTRERVDAEMQQARAHTLGTKKFGSRDEEEAATRGSFFYASLLHHGREGFLWQKLRAPRSYDYEKTQTKGYDERLRMPKFTFAPTPAENEEAIEAIATFILGLVAEPPPVKYVYTPDTQVADRIEGERLLQKFNCIGCHMVDAPEIRMTGTLDNLPDGSLASAEYPEARELLLKIRPARTIQLTPDANGNVSYSFHGLSVARPGPDDADLDPEEREYSYNLWEPLTFKWMGKDEKGRPTPQTRTVLPSARMLVPEPNLVSETPARGGRFAEWLVTDILSRATQPNRDLAWQQSPPPLIAEGIKVQTPWLYRFLKNPNRLRHTTVLRMPRFNLDDDEARALANYFAAADKAEYPYQPVPQRQPDYLADRNAEFNGTDHDYLTESWRLFNAPLCIKCHSLGGRPFKAVDPKKDIRGPNLDMVRDRLQPDWVQVWLSNPKWFTPYTSMPQPFAKNQKLFPQHFGGNGLKQTTGVRDALMNYNRLMERDGTYVPPVTAKPAAGAPAANKQGAAKP
;
A
#
# COMPACT_ATOMS: atom_id res chain seq x y z
N HIS A 1 0.55 24.75 -7.33
CA HIS A 1 0.00 24.37 -8.65
C HIS A 1 -1.47 23.86 -8.61
N VAL A 2 -2.34 24.36 -7.71
CA VAL A 2 -3.75 23.93 -7.68
C VAL A 2 -4.53 24.42 -8.90
N SER A 3 -4.20 25.61 -9.41
CA SER A 3 -4.83 26.21 -10.61
C SER A 3 -4.57 25.44 -11.90
N LEU A 4 -3.50 24.64 -11.98
CA LEU A 4 -3.27 23.72 -13.11
C LEU A 4 -4.13 22.46 -13.03
N LYS A 5 -4.63 22.13 -11.83
CA LYS A 5 -5.30 20.87 -11.53
C LYS A 5 -6.82 21.00 -11.57
N THR A 6 -7.38 22.15 -11.19
CA THR A 6 -8.81 22.30 -10.94
C THR A 6 -9.30 23.71 -11.25
N SER A 7 -10.63 23.87 -11.37
CA SER A 7 -11.27 25.17 -11.61
C SER A 7 -11.53 25.92 -10.29
N ALA A 8 -11.76 27.23 -10.38
CA ALA A 8 -12.12 28.06 -9.23
C ALA A 8 -13.45 27.62 -8.60
N ASP A 9 -14.48 27.31 -9.42
CA ASP A 9 -15.78 26.81 -8.92
C ASP A 9 -15.62 25.49 -8.15
N TRP A 10 -14.86 24.52 -8.69
CA TRP A 10 -14.61 23.27 -7.99
C TRP A 10 -13.89 23.52 -6.65
N LEU A 11 -12.87 24.38 -6.66
CA LEU A 11 -12.10 24.71 -5.46
C LEU A 11 -12.97 25.37 -4.39
N ALA A 12 -13.85 26.31 -4.78
CA ALA A 12 -14.76 26.98 -3.87
C ALA A 12 -15.73 25.99 -3.20
N ARG A 13 -16.34 25.08 -3.97
CA ARG A 13 -17.21 24.02 -3.44
C ARG A 13 -16.46 23.05 -2.52
N TRP A 14 -15.23 22.70 -2.89
CA TRP A 14 -14.35 21.88 -2.06
C TRP A 14 -14.00 22.55 -0.73
N ILE A 15 -13.71 23.86 -0.73
CA ILE A 15 -13.45 24.64 0.51
C ILE A 15 -14.70 24.71 1.38
N ARG A 16 -15.88 24.93 0.78
CA ARG A 16 -17.17 25.01 1.47
C ARG A 16 -17.50 23.72 2.21
N LYS A 17 -17.56 22.59 1.50
CA LYS A 17 -17.95 21.28 2.05
C LYS A 17 -17.26 20.12 1.32
N PRO A 18 -16.03 19.75 1.73
CA PRO A 18 -15.23 18.71 1.07
C PRO A 18 -15.95 17.35 0.93
N SER A 19 -16.80 17.00 1.89
CA SER A 19 -17.52 15.72 1.93
C SER A 19 -18.54 15.53 0.80
N ASP A 20 -19.01 16.61 0.18
CA ASP A 20 -19.91 16.57 -0.98
C ASP A 20 -19.23 16.00 -2.24
N PHE A 21 -17.90 16.16 -2.34
CA PHE A 21 -17.11 15.51 -3.40
C PHE A 21 -16.57 14.15 -2.92
N ARG A 22 -16.03 14.09 -1.70
CA ARG A 22 -15.43 12.87 -1.13
C ARG A 22 -15.85 12.68 0.33
N PRO A 23 -16.80 11.78 0.62
CA PRO A 23 -17.30 11.54 1.98
C PRO A 23 -16.20 11.16 3.00
N THR A 24 -15.16 10.45 2.56
CA THR A 24 -14.04 9.98 3.40
C THR A 24 -12.83 10.93 3.40
N THR A 25 -13.03 12.19 3.02
CA THR A 25 -11.94 13.18 2.96
C THR A 25 -11.41 13.54 4.34
N ARG A 26 -10.09 13.67 4.46
CA ARG A 26 -9.43 14.17 5.68
C ARG A 26 -9.44 15.69 5.78
N MET A 27 -9.81 16.41 4.72
CA MET A 27 -10.00 17.86 4.80
C MET A 27 -11.29 18.15 5.56
N PRO A 28 -11.23 18.84 6.71
CA PRO A 28 -12.42 19.07 7.50
C PRO A 28 -13.26 20.21 6.92
N GLN A 29 -14.54 20.27 7.30
CA GLN A 29 -15.47 21.32 6.91
C GLN A 29 -15.31 22.53 7.84
N PHE A 30 -15.15 23.74 7.28
CA PHE A 30 -14.99 24.99 8.03
C PHE A 30 -16.22 25.90 7.97
N PHE A 31 -16.99 25.79 6.88
CA PHE A 31 -18.14 26.63 6.55
C PHE A 31 -19.46 25.85 6.69
N ASP A 32 -20.58 26.57 6.69
CA ASP A 32 -21.92 26.01 6.88
C ASP A 32 -22.06 25.16 8.17
N LEU A 33 -21.40 25.61 9.24
CA LEU A 33 -21.49 24.96 10.55
C LEU A 33 -22.43 25.73 11.50
N SER A 34 -22.80 25.12 12.63
CA SER A 34 -23.89 25.62 13.49
C SER A 34 -23.70 27.05 14.01
N ASN A 35 -22.47 27.53 14.20
CA ASN A 35 -22.18 28.90 14.64
C ASN A 35 -22.11 29.95 13.50
N GLN A 36 -22.50 29.55 12.29
CA GLN A 36 -22.57 30.39 11.08
C GLN A 36 -24.00 30.45 10.50
N GLY A 37 -25.01 29.96 11.22
CA GLY A 37 -26.41 29.98 10.76
C GLY A 37 -27.12 31.34 10.87
N ASP A 38 -26.47 32.33 11.50
CA ASP A 38 -27.00 33.68 11.68
C ASP A 38 -26.74 34.59 10.45
N ALA A 39 -27.18 35.86 10.53
CA ALA A 39 -27.06 36.80 9.42
C ALA A 39 -25.59 37.01 8.99
N HIS A 40 -24.68 37.26 9.93
CA HIS A 40 -23.25 37.41 9.63
C HIS A 40 -22.65 36.13 9.03
N GLY A 41 -22.95 34.96 9.58
CA GLY A 41 -22.43 33.70 9.05
C GLY A 41 -22.88 33.43 7.62
N LYS A 42 -24.15 33.71 7.32
CA LYS A 42 -24.73 33.56 5.98
C LYS A 42 -24.19 34.55 4.96
N SER A 43 -23.85 35.78 5.37
CA SER A 43 -23.26 36.78 4.46
C SER A 43 -21.74 36.62 4.30
N PHE A 44 -21.00 36.45 5.40
CA PHE A 44 -19.53 36.45 5.38
C PHE A 44 -18.96 35.14 4.84
N GLY A 45 -19.60 34.00 5.13
CA GLY A 45 -19.12 32.68 4.71
C GLY A 45 -18.86 32.58 3.20
N PRO A 46 -19.83 32.92 2.33
CA PRO A 46 -19.62 32.91 0.88
C PRO A 46 -18.46 33.82 0.41
N VAL A 47 -18.34 35.02 0.97
CA VAL A 47 -17.25 35.96 0.63
C VAL A 47 -15.90 35.42 1.08
N GLU A 48 -15.79 34.86 2.29
CA GLU A 48 -14.57 34.20 2.75
C GLU A 48 -14.17 33.03 1.84
N ILE A 49 -15.13 32.21 1.39
CA ILE A 49 -14.86 31.10 0.47
C ILE A 49 -14.35 31.63 -0.89
N ALA A 50 -15.00 32.66 -1.44
CA ALA A 50 -14.60 33.29 -2.70
C ALA A 50 -13.20 33.92 -2.58
N ALA A 51 -12.92 34.61 -1.48
CA ALA A 51 -11.64 35.25 -1.20
C ALA A 51 -10.50 34.23 -1.04
N VAL A 52 -10.70 33.15 -0.28
CA VAL A 52 -9.72 32.04 -0.16
C VAL A 52 -9.47 31.41 -1.53
N THR A 53 -10.53 31.19 -2.32
CA THR A 53 -10.41 30.63 -3.67
C THR A 53 -9.58 31.54 -4.57
N HIS A 54 -9.85 32.85 -4.56
CA HIS A 54 -9.08 33.85 -5.31
C HIS A 54 -7.60 33.82 -4.92
N PHE A 55 -7.30 33.96 -3.61
CA PHE A 55 -5.93 33.95 -3.08
C PHE A 55 -5.15 32.70 -3.50
N LEU A 56 -5.75 31.51 -3.36
CA LEU A 56 -5.09 30.25 -3.71
C LEU A 56 -4.89 30.10 -5.23
N VAL A 57 -5.85 30.56 -6.04
CA VAL A 57 -5.76 30.48 -7.51
C VAL A 57 -4.67 31.42 -8.04
N GLU A 58 -4.64 32.68 -7.60
CA GLU A 58 -3.66 33.66 -8.08
C GLU A 58 -2.24 33.30 -7.65
N ASN A 59 -2.04 32.94 -6.38
CA ASN A 59 -0.74 32.44 -5.90
C ASN A 59 -0.30 31.19 -6.67
N SER A 60 -1.24 30.31 -6.98
CA SER A 60 -0.93 29.13 -7.78
C SER A 60 -0.59 29.48 -9.22
N LYS A 61 -1.27 30.43 -9.88
CA LYS A 61 -0.94 30.88 -11.24
C LYS A 61 0.47 31.48 -11.26
N ALA A 62 0.78 32.37 -10.33
CA ALA A 62 2.11 32.96 -10.19
C ALA A 62 3.20 31.88 -10.02
N ALA A 63 3.00 30.93 -9.11
CA ALA A 63 3.92 29.83 -8.87
C ALA A 63 3.99 28.79 -10.00
N SER A 64 3.02 28.76 -10.92
CA SER A 64 2.93 27.76 -11.99
C SER A 64 3.28 28.29 -13.37
N LYS A 65 3.60 29.58 -13.51
CA LYS A 65 3.80 30.24 -14.81
C LYS A 65 4.76 29.49 -15.73
N ASP A 66 5.86 29.00 -15.17
CA ASP A 66 6.92 28.30 -15.91
C ASP A 66 6.94 26.78 -15.63
N PHE A 67 5.87 26.22 -15.04
CA PHE A 67 5.81 24.80 -14.71
C PHE A 67 5.55 23.94 -15.97
N PRO A 68 6.50 23.08 -16.40
CA PRO A 68 6.36 22.37 -17.67
C PRO A 68 5.47 21.12 -17.51
N LEU A 69 4.33 21.10 -18.19
CA LEU A 69 3.51 19.89 -18.34
C LEU A 69 4.02 19.02 -19.50
N ASP A 70 4.09 17.71 -19.29
CA ASP A 70 4.50 16.76 -20.31
C ASP A 70 3.44 16.66 -21.42
N THR A 71 3.87 16.17 -22.58
CA THR A 71 3.01 15.96 -23.75
C THR A 71 3.12 14.51 -24.19
N VAL A 72 2.00 13.93 -24.60
CA VAL A 72 1.97 12.59 -25.18
C VAL A 72 2.88 12.54 -26.43
N PRO A 73 3.76 11.54 -26.57
CA PRO A 73 4.64 11.43 -27.73
C PRO A 73 3.87 11.38 -29.06
N LYS A 74 4.43 11.99 -30.11
CA LYS A 74 3.83 12.00 -31.45
C LYS A 74 3.57 10.57 -31.95
N GLY A 75 2.38 10.35 -32.54
CA GLY A 75 1.97 9.08 -33.12
C GLY A 75 1.31 8.10 -32.13
N ILE A 76 1.09 8.50 -30.87
CA ILE A 76 0.34 7.72 -29.88
C ILE A 76 -1.00 8.39 -29.61
N THR A 77 -2.08 7.62 -29.74
CA THR A 77 -3.45 8.06 -29.44
C THR A 77 -3.91 7.43 -28.12
N PRO A 78 -4.26 8.24 -27.10
CA PRO A 78 -4.80 7.72 -25.83
C PRO A 78 -6.09 6.93 -26.02
N ASP A 79 -6.26 5.84 -25.28
CA ASP A 79 -7.43 4.95 -25.35
C ASP A 79 -7.92 4.56 -23.96
N ALA A 80 -9.20 4.84 -23.68
CA ALA A 80 -9.81 4.59 -22.38
C ALA A 80 -9.96 3.09 -22.04
N LYS A 81 -10.17 2.21 -23.02
CA LYS A 81 -10.30 0.76 -22.77
C LYS A 81 -8.94 0.15 -22.43
N ARG A 82 -7.89 0.55 -23.14
CA ARG A 82 -6.51 0.20 -22.74
C ARG A 82 -6.15 0.81 -21.39
N GLY A 83 -6.65 2.02 -21.11
CA GLY A 83 -6.48 2.72 -19.85
C GLY A 83 -7.08 1.97 -18.67
N GLU A 84 -8.30 1.46 -18.82
CA GLU A 84 -8.93 0.63 -17.78
C GLU A 84 -8.10 -0.62 -17.50
N LEU A 85 -7.65 -1.33 -18.55
CA LEU A 85 -6.81 -2.51 -18.39
C LEU A 85 -5.46 -2.19 -17.72
N ALA A 86 -4.82 -1.08 -18.12
CA ALA A 86 -3.59 -0.61 -17.51
C ALA A 86 -3.81 -0.22 -16.04
N PHE A 87 -4.93 0.43 -15.69
CA PHE A 87 -5.27 0.78 -14.32
C PHE A 87 -5.40 -0.48 -13.43
N ARG A 88 -6.01 -1.56 -13.96
CA ARG A 88 -6.11 -2.85 -13.29
C ARG A 88 -4.74 -3.50 -13.05
N GLN A 89 -3.87 -3.46 -14.04
CA GLN A 89 -2.62 -4.24 -14.05
C GLN A 89 -1.43 -3.51 -13.45
N ARG A 90 -1.34 -2.18 -13.56
CA ARG A 90 -0.14 -1.39 -13.24
C ARG A 90 -0.06 -0.94 -11.78
N GLY A 91 -0.85 -1.56 -10.88
CA GLY A 91 -0.77 -1.35 -9.44
C GLY A 91 -1.61 -0.20 -8.90
N CYS A 92 -2.44 0.47 -9.70
CA CYS A 92 -3.29 1.57 -9.22
C CYS A 92 -4.26 1.10 -8.13
N LEU A 93 -4.83 -0.09 -8.30
CA LEU A 93 -5.80 -0.71 -7.37
C LEU A 93 -5.19 -1.20 -6.03
N ALA A 94 -3.86 -1.19 -5.89
CA ALA A 94 -3.24 -1.46 -4.60
C ALA A 94 -3.45 -0.33 -3.60
N CYS A 95 -3.68 0.89 -4.10
CA CYS A 95 -3.89 2.08 -3.28
C CYS A 95 -5.26 2.73 -3.54
N HIS A 96 -5.71 2.77 -4.78
CA HIS A 96 -6.91 3.51 -5.20
C HIS A 96 -8.11 2.59 -5.46
N SER A 97 -9.32 3.10 -5.27
CA SER A 97 -10.55 2.45 -5.74
C SER A 97 -11.11 3.17 -6.98
N HIS A 98 -11.94 2.46 -7.75
CA HIS A 98 -12.66 3.04 -8.89
C HIS A 98 -13.95 2.26 -9.20
N LYS A 99 -15.10 2.93 -9.31
CA LYS A 99 -16.44 2.34 -9.46
C LYS A 99 -16.59 1.46 -10.71
N ALA A 100 -15.94 1.83 -11.81
CA ALA A 100 -15.95 1.03 -13.04
C ALA A 100 -15.21 -0.33 -12.88
N ILE A 101 -14.41 -0.49 -11.82
CA ILE A 101 -13.70 -1.73 -11.50
C ILE A 101 -14.19 -2.19 -10.13
N PRO A 102 -15.35 -2.86 -10.06
CA PRO A 102 -15.96 -3.24 -8.80
C PRO A 102 -15.09 -4.24 -8.04
N ASP A 103 -15.06 -4.07 -6.72
CA ASP A 103 -14.49 -4.99 -5.74
C ASP A 103 -15.63 -5.53 -4.87
N PRO A 104 -16.41 -6.51 -5.37
CA PRO A 104 -17.65 -6.95 -4.72
C PRO A 104 -17.40 -7.52 -3.32
N ASP A 105 -16.23 -8.11 -3.10
CA ASP A 105 -15.83 -8.67 -1.81
C ASP A 105 -15.22 -7.61 -0.87
N LYS A 106 -15.03 -6.37 -1.34
CA LYS A 106 -14.34 -5.27 -0.63
C LYS A 106 -12.98 -5.70 -0.05
N LYS A 107 -12.27 -6.59 -0.74
CA LYS A 107 -11.01 -7.18 -0.27
C LYS A 107 -9.78 -6.36 -0.64
N LEU A 108 -9.87 -5.47 -1.63
CA LEU A 108 -8.76 -4.60 -2.01
C LEU A 108 -8.43 -3.62 -0.87
N SER A 109 -7.13 -3.40 -0.65
CA SER A 109 -6.63 -2.37 0.28
C SER A 109 -6.75 -0.95 -0.30
N ALA A 110 -7.82 -0.68 -1.04
CA ALA A 110 -8.04 0.53 -1.82
C ALA A 110 -8.45 1.76 -0.99
N ALA A 111 -8.25 1.71 0.33
CA ALA A 111 -8.50 2.81 1.26
C ALA A 111 -7.26 3.67 1.55
N PHE A 112 -6.06 3.26 1.07
CA PHE A 112 -4.83 4.01 1.29
C PHE A 112 -4.78 5.30 0.45
N GLY A 113 -5.09 5.18 -0.84
CA GLY A 113 -5.27 6.27 -1.76
C GLY A 113 -6.74 6.67 -1.87
N PRO A 114 -7.02 7.84 -2.47
CA PRO A 114 -8.40 8.25 -2.71
C PRO A 114 -9.12 7.39 -3.75
N ASP A 115 -10.44 7.28 -3.61
CA ASP A 115 -11.34 6.88 -4.69
C ASP A 115 -11.20 7.86 -5.87
N LEU A 116 -10.95 7.30 -7.06
CA LEU A 116 -10.72 8.02 -8.31
C LEU A 116 -11.94 8.07 -9.24
N SER A 117 -13.08 7.50 -8.85
CA SER A 117 -14.30 7.41 -9.67
C SER A 117 -14.88 8.75 -10.13
N ARG A 118 -14.49 9.84 -9.45
CA ARG A 118 -14.96 11.21 -9.69
C ARG A 118 -13.83 12.17 -10.05
N ILE A 119 -12.66 11.67 -10.43
CA ILE A 119 -11.52 12.54 -10.73
C ILE A 119 -11.78 13.47 -11.93
N GLN A 120 -12.58 13.04 -12.89
CA GLN A 120 -13.06 13.84 -14.02
C GLN A 120 -13.80 15.10 -13.57
N ASP A 121 -14.59 15.05 -12.49
CA ASP A 121 -15.32 16.23 -12.00
C ASP A 121 -14.36 17.29 -11.43
N LYS A 122 -13.12 16.91 -11.11
CA LYS A 122 -12.08 17.77 -10.52
C LYS A 122 -11.14 18.38 -11.55
N ILE A 123 -10.77 17.60 -12.57
CA ILE A 123 -9.75 17.99 -13.55
C ILE A 123 -10.45 18.70 -14.74
N PRO A 124 -10.10 19.96 -15.06
CA PRO A 124 -10.72 20.68 -16.18
C PRO A 124 -10.40 19.99 -17.50
N HIS A 125 -11.42 19.55 -18.22
CA HIS A 125 -11.31 18.89 -19.53
C HIS A 125 -12.56 19.20 -20.37
N ASP A 126 -12.50 18.96 -21.68
CA ASP A 126 -13.70 19.00 -22.52
C ASP A 126 -14.50 17.70 -22.33
N PRO A 127 -15.70 17.73 -21.73
CA PRO A 127 -16.50 16.52 -21.51
C PRO A 127 -16.93 15.84 -22.82
N LYS A 128 -16.95 16.58 -23.94
CA LYS A 128 -17.25 16.02 -25.27
C LYS A 128 -16.04 15.33 -25.89
N ASN A 129 -14.84 15.64 -25.43
CA ASN A 129 -13.59 15.05 -25.88
C ASN A 129 -12.61 14.84 -24.72
N PRO A 130 -12.94 13.95 -23.75
CA PRO A 130 -12.16 13.79 -22.53
C PRO A 130 -10.77 13.21 -22.75
N THR A 131 -10.50 12.66 -23.94
CA THR A 131 -9.21 12.09 -24.34
C THR A 131 -8.34 13.08 -25.12
N ALA A 132 -8.74 14.35 -25.19
CA ALA A 132 -7.98 15.41 -25.85
C ALA A 132 -6.62 15.63 -25.18
N ALA A 133 -5.59 14.96 -25.70
CA ALA A 133 -4.23 14.94 -25.16
C ALA A 133 -3.55 16.32 -25.09
N ALA A 134 -4.06 17.30 -25.84
CA ALA A 134 -3.56 18.67 -25.85
C ALA A 134 -4.17 19.55 -24.74
N SER A 135 -5.27 19.12 -24.11
CA SER A 135 -5.91 19.91 -23.04
C SER A 135 -5.05 19.94 -21.77
N ASP A 136 -5.05 21.08 -21.08
CA ASP A 136 -4.19 21.28 -19.91
C ASP A 136 -4.49 20.31 -18.77
N GLY A 137 -5.77 19.98 -18.52
CA GLY A 137 -6.13 19.00 -17.50
C GLY A 137 -5.69 17.57 -17.85
N PHE A 138 -5.79 17.18 -19.13
CA PHE A 138 -5.22 15.90 -19.58
C PHE A 138 -3.71 15.87 -19.37
N ARG A 139 -3.00 16.93 -19.80
CA ARG A 139 -1.55 17.03 -19.63
C ARG A 139 -1.13 17.05 -18.16
N TRP A 140 -1.92 17.69 -17.29
CA TRP A 140 -1.72 17.65 -15.84
C TRP A 140 -1.80 16.22 -15.31
N LEU A 141 -2.86 15.48 -15.64
CA LEU A 141 -3.04 14.11 -15.17
C LEU A 141 -1.97 13.17 -15.74
N TYR A 142 -1.63 13.32 -17.02
CA TYR A 142 -0.56 12.57 -17.68
C TYR A 142 0.80 12.79 -17.00
N THR A 143 1.17 14.06 -16.75
CA THR A 143 2.42 14.42 -16.05
C THR A 143 2.43 13.83 -14.63
N TRP A 144 1.31 13.91 -13.90
CA TRP A 144 1.18 13.31 -12.58
C TRP A 144 1.38 11.79 -12.59
N LEU A 145 0.82 11.08 -13.57
CA LEU A 145 0.96 9.62 -13.68
C LEU A 145 2.39 9.20 -14.07
N LYS A 146 3.11 10.02 -14.86
CA LYS A 146 4.49 9.77 -15.27
C LYS A 146 5.50 10.05 -14.16
N ASP A 147 5.39 11.20 -13.52
CA ASP A 147 6.29 11.61 -12.44
C ASP A 147 5.58 12.46 -11.38
N PRO A 148 4.95 11.83 -10.37
CA PRO A 148 4.24 12.53 -9.30
C PRO A 148 5.14 13.53 -8.54
N GLN A 149 6.43 13.25 -8.41
CA GLN A 149 7.39 14.09 -7.67
C GLN A 149 7.63 15.43 -8.36
N LYS A 150 7.46 15.48 -9.69
CA LYS A 150 7.53 16.73 -10.47
C LYS A 150 6.50 17.76 -10.00
N HIS A 151 5.30 17.32 -9.61
CA HIS A 151 4.26 18.20 -9.08
C HIS A 151 4.36 18.41 -7.57
N PHE A 152 4.70 17.36 -6.83
CA PHE A 152 4.77 17.42 -5.37
C PHE A 152 5.93 16.56 -4.85
N PRO A 153 7.06 17.17 -4.44
CA PRO A 153 8.27 16.44 -4.06
C PRO A 153 8.07 15.44 -2.91
N ARG A 154 7.13 15.70 -1.99
CA ARG A 154 6.83 14.84 -0.82
C ARG A 154 5.64 13.91 -1.04
N THR A 155 5.23 13.70 -2.29
CA THR A 155 4.09 12.83 -2.63
C THR A 155 4.28 11.39 -2.17
N ARG A 156 3.18 10.78 -1.71
CA ARG A 156 3.10 9.34 -1.45
C ARG A 156 2.82 8.51 -2.71
N MET A 157 2.35 9.15 -3.78
CA MET A 157 2.14 8.46 -5.07
C MET A 157 3.53 8.09 -5.64
N PRO A 158 3.86 6.80 -5.78
CA PRO A 158 5.15 6.41 -6.29
C PRO A 158 5.24 6.59 -7.81
N ASN A 159 6.44 6.59 -8.34
CA ASN A 159 6.65 6.48 -9.78
C ASN A 159 6.46 5.02 -10.20
N LEU A 160 5.42 4.75 -11.00
CA LEU A 160 5.04 3.41 -11.47
C LEU A 160 5.83 2.94 -12.71
N PHE A 161 6.74 3.76 -13.24
CA PHE A 161 7.49 3.51 -14.48
C PHE A 161 6.57 3.23 -15.68
N LEU A 162 5.53 4.05 -15.87
CA LEU A 162 4.61 3.98 -17.00
C LEU A 162 5.30 4.53 -18.26
N GLU A 163 6.16 3.72 -18.86
CA GLU A 163 6.89 4.05 -20.08
C GLU A 163 6.11 3.64 -21.34
N VAL A 164 6.44 4.27 -22.47
CA VAL A 164 5.89 3.89 -23.77
C VAL A 164 6.31 2.46 -24.10
N GLU A 165 5.37 1.66 -24.58
CA GLU A 165 5.57 0.25 -24.93
C GLU A 165 5.29 0.02 -26.41
N GLY A 166 5.82 -1.07 -26.97
CA GLY A 166 5.65 -1.45 -28.37
C GLY A 166 6.62 -0.77 -29.35
N GLU A 167 6.49 -1.11 -30.63
CA GLU A 167 7.36 -0.63 -31.71
C GLU A 167 6.54 -0.10 -32.90
N GLY A 168 7.10 0.89 -33.62
CA GLY A 168 6.50 1.47 -34.81
C GLY A 168 5.08 2.01 -34.57
N ALA A 169 4.13 1.59 -35.42
CA ALA A 169 2.72 2.00 -35.35
C ALA A 169 1.93 1.35 -34.19
N LYS A 170 2.52 0.39 -33.46
CA LYS A 170 1.87 -0.30 -32.32
C LYS A 170 2.29 0.27 -30.96
N ARG A 171 2.88 1.46 -30.95
CA ARG A 171 3.30 2.11 -29.71
C ARG A 171 2.09 2.54 -28.89
N THR A 172 2.13 2.26 -27.59
CA THR A 172 1.11 2.67 -26.63
C THR A 172 1.77 3.36 -25.44
N ASP A 173 1.03 4.24 -24.76
CA ASP A 173 1.49 4.92 -23.56
C ASP A 173 0.51 4.62 -22.42
N PRO A 174 0.86 3.72 -21.49
CA PRO A 174 0.00 3.37 -20.37
C PRO A 174 -0.41 4.56 -19.51
N ALA A 175 0.44 5.60 -19.35
CA ALA A 175 0.07 6.80 -18.59
C ALA A 175 -0.98 7.63 -19.33
N ALA A 176 -0.84 7.78 -20.65
CA ALA A 176 -1.82 8.49 -21.47
C ALA A 176 -3.15 7.73 -21.55
N ASP A 177 -3.10 6.41 -21.71
CA ASP A 177 -4.27 5.54 -21.72
C ASP A 177 -5.01 5.59 -20.37
N ILE A 178 -4.31 5.53 -19.23
CA ILE A 178 -4.93 5.66 -17.89
C ILE A 178 -5.55 7.06 -17.72
N ALA A 179 -4.88 8.13 -18.15
CA ALA A 179 -5.45 9.48 -18.10
C ALA A 179 -6.74 9.57 -18.93
N ALA A 180 -6.76 8.98 -20.13
CA ALA A 180 -7.95 8.90 -20.96
C ALA A 180 -9.10 8.15 -20.26
N PHE A 181 -8.82 7.01 -19.64
CA PHE A 181 -9.82 6.26 -18.86
C PHE A 181 -10.40 7.08 -17.71
N LEU A 182 -9.54 7.71 -16.90
CA LEU A 182 -9.96 8.46 -15.72
C LEU A 182 -10.79 9.71 -16.09
N LEU A 183 -10.50 10.35 -17.22
CA LEU A 183 -11.24 11.53 -17.68
C LEU A 183 -12.49 11.16 -18.49
N SER A 184 -12.57 9.97 -19.07
CA SER A 184 -13.73 9.53 -19.87
C SER A 184 -14.92 9.06 -19.04
N GLN A 185 -14.84 9.12 -17.71
CA GLN A 185 -15.93 8.72 -16.85
C GLN A 185 -17.14 9.66 -17.01
N PRO A 186 -18.38 9.18 -16.83
CA PRO A 186 -19.55 10.04 -16.90
C PRO A 186 -19.39 11.23 -15.93
N ALA A 187 -19.62 12.45 -16.43
CA ALA A 187 -19.58 13.64 -15.60
C ALA A 187 -20.63 13.54 -14.50
N GLY A 188 -20.20 13.65 -13.24
CA GLY A 188 -21.10 13.81 -12.11
C GLY A 188 -21.45 15.29 -11.94
N SER A 189 -22.64 15.58 -11.40
CA SER A 189 -22.87 16.91 -10.82
C SER A 189 -22.04 17.02 -9.54
N LEU A 190 -21.23 18.08 -9.43
CA LEU A 190 -20.70 18.47 -8.13
C LEU A 190 -21.90 18.77 -7.22
N ALA A 191 -22.01 18.06 -6.12
CA ALA A 191 -23.09 18.29 -5.16
C ALA A 191 -22.94 19.67 -4.51
N GLY A 192 -24.07 20.22 -4.05
CA GLY A 192 -24.16 21.56 -3.46
C GLY A 192 -24.36 22.67 -4.49
N ASP A 193 -24.76 23.84 -4.00
CA ASP A 193 -24.92 25.04 -4.83
C ASP A 193 -23.55 25.65 -5.18
N ALA A 194 -23.49 26.33 -6.32
CA ALA A 194 -22.34 27.16 -6.65
C ALA A 194 -22.10 28.17 -5.51
N VAL A 195 -20.83 28.43 -5.20
CA VAL A 195 -20.50 29.52 -4.29
C VAL A 195 -20.74 30.81 -5.07
N PRO A 196 -21.62 31.71 -4.60
CA PRO A 196 -21.84 32.97 -5.28
C PRO A 196 -20.56 33.80 -5.31
N ASP A 197 -20.45 34.72 -6.28
CA ASP A 197 -19.36 35.67 -6.29
C ASP A 197 -19.41 36.55 -5.02
N ALA A 198 -18.26 37.06 -4.61
CA ALA A 198 -18.15 37.90 -3.43
C ALA A 198 -18.92 39.21 -3.63
N ASP A 199 -19.91 39.45 -2.76
CA ASP A 199 -20.57 40.74 -2.64
C ASP A 199 -19.56 41.79 -2.14
N ASP A 200 -19.40 42.86 -2.90
CA ASP A 200 -18.37 43.88 -2.63
C ASP A 200 -18.61 44.66 -1.33
N THR A 201 -19.88 44.83 -0.93
CA THR A 201 -20.23 45.50 0.32
C THR A 201 -19.81 44.65 1.50
N VAL A 202 -20.13 43.35 1.45
CA VAL A 202 -19.74 42.39 2.48
C VAL A 202 -18.22 42.18 2.52
N LEU A 203 -17.56 42.23 1.36
CA LEU A 203 -16.10 42.20 1.27
C LEU A 203 -15.47 43.39 1.99
N ASP A 204 -16.02 44.60 1.81
CA ASP A 204 -15.56 45.80 2.51
C ASP A 204 -15.79 45.72 4.03
N GLU A 205 -16.91 45.15 4.47
CA GLU A 205 -17.17 44.88 5.88
C GLU A 205 -16.13 43.93 6.48
N LEU A 206 -15.74 42.87 5.77
CA LEU A 206 -14.71 41.93 6.22
C LEU A 206 -13.31 42.57 6.24
N VAL A 207 -12.97 43.38 5.23
CA VAL A 207 -11.71 44.15 5.23
C VAL A 207 -11.68 45.08 6.44
N LYS A 208 -12.76 45.82 6.69
CA LYS A 208 -12.89 46.72 7.84
C LYS A 208 -12.80 45.97 9.17
N LEU A 209 -13.47 44.83 9.30
CA LEU A 209 -13.46 44.00 10.51
C LEU A 209 -12.04 43.55 10.87
N TYR A 210 -11.28 43.08 9.89
CA TYR A 210 -9.94 42.54 10.13
C TYR A 210 -8.87 43.64 10.17
N ALA A 211 -8.80 44.50 9.15
CA ALA A 211 -7.78 45.55 9.07
C ALA A 211 -8.00 46.62 10.15
N GLY A 212 -9.25 46.93 10.52
CA GLY A 212 -9.57 47.89 11.56
C GLY A 212 -9.01 47.55 12.93
N LYS A 213 -8.74 46.26 13.22
CA LYS A 213 -8.07 45.85 14.47
C LYS A 213 -6.56 46.10 14.46
N VAL A 214 -5.98 46.27 13.27
CA VAL A 214 -4.53 46.47 13.07
C VAL A 214 -4.19 47.94 12.87
N ILE A 215 -4.93 48.62 11.99
CA ILE A 215 -4.69 50.04 11.66
C ILE A 215 -5.68 51.01 12.32
N GLY A 216 -6.67 50.51 13.05
CA GLY A 216 -7.75 51.30 13.63
C GLY A 216 -8.94 51.46 12.68
N ALA A 217 -10.16 51.51 13.25
CA ALA A 217 -11.40 51.54 12.48
C ALA A 217 -11.49 52.73 11.51
N ALA A 218 -11.09 53.94 11.95
CA ALA A 218 -11.12 55.14 11.12
C ALA A 218 -10.18 55.05 9.90
N ASN A 219 -8.99 54.47 10.08
CA ASN A 219 -8.04 54.29 8.97
C ASN A 219 -8.52 53.21 8.00
N ALA A 220 -9.15 52.14 8.48
CA ALA A 220 -9.76 51.13 7.62
C ALA A 220 -10.96 51.69 6.84
N GLU A 221 -11.78 52.56 7.44
CA GLU A 221 -12.85 53.27 6.75
C GLU A 221 -12.31 54.22 5.67
N ALA A 222 -11.30 55.03 6.00
CA ALA A 222 -10.67 55.93 5.04
C ALA A 222 -10.04 55.17 3.86
N LEU A 223 -9.36 54.05 4.15
CA LEU A 223 -8.77 53.17 3.14
C LEU A 223 -9.81 52.67 2.13
N LEU A 224 -10.99 52.28 2.61
CA LEU A 224 -12.09 51.79 1.78
C LEU A 224 -12.80 52.92 1.01
N ALA A 225 -13.03 54.07 1.65
CA ALA A 225 -13.73 55.20 1.07
C ALA A 225 -12.93 55.90 -0.04
N ASP A 226 -11.64 56.15 0.20
CA ASP A 226 -10.79 56.92 -0.71
C ASP A 226 -10.10 56.05 -1.77
N GLY A 227 -10.21 54.71 -1.63
CA GLY A 227 -9.38 53.76 -2.40
C GLY A 227 -7.88 54.01 -2.22
N GLY A 228 -7.51 54.64 -1.10
CA GLY A 228 -6.21 55.22 -0.84
C GLY A 228 -5.11 54.19 -0.63
N LYS A 229 -3.89 54.67 -0.39
CA LYS A 229 -2.75 53.80 -0.06
C LYS A 229 -2.91 53.26 1.35
N TYR A 230 -2.51 52.01 1.57
CA TYR A 230 -2.41 51.44 2.90
C TYR A 230 -1.48 52.32 3.78
N PRO A 231 -1.86 52.65 5.04
CA PRO A 231 -1.19 53.69 5.82
C PRO A 231 0.22 53.32 6.29
N VAL A 232 0.60 52.04 6.21
CA VAL A 232 1.93 51.54 6.59
C VAL A 232 2.66 51.03 5.35
N ALA A 233 3.89 51.51 5.11
CA ALA A 233 4.62 51.17 3.90
C ALA A 233 5.09 49.70 3.83
N ASP A 234 5.37 49.08 4.99
CA ASP A 234 5.85 47.69 5.10
C ASP A 234 5.13 46.99 6.26
N PRO A 235 3.86 46.59 6.08
CA PRO A 235 3.10 45.93 7.12
C PRO A 235 3.59 44.49 7.34
N ALA A 236 3.82 44.14 8.60
CA ALA A 236 4.04 42.75 8.99
C ALA A 236 2.68 42.03 9.10
N GLY A 237 2.54 40.89 8.43
CA GLY A 237 1.33 40.04 8.55
C GLY A 237 0.55 39.91 7.26
N ASP A 238 -0.77 39.73 7.39
CA ASP A 238 -1.71 39.47 6.29
C ASP A 238 -1.92 40.72 5.41
N GLU A 239 -1.72 41.89 5.99
CA GLU A 239 -2.01 43.22 5.45
C GLU A 239 -1.10 43.63 4.29
N VAL A 240 -0.04 42.87 4.01
CA VAL A 240 0.80 43.03 2.80
C VAL A 240 -0.03 43.00 1.52
N GLU A 241 -1.14 42.26 1.50
CA GLU A 241 -2.04 42.16 0.36
C GLU A 241 -2.82 43.47 0.08
N LEU A 242 -2.89 44.38 1.06
CA LEU A 242 -3.54 45.69 0.94
C LEU A 242 -2.57 46.79 0.47
N VAL A 243 -1.26 46.49 0.36
CA VAL A 243 -0.25 47.47 -0.04
C VAL A 243 -0.23 47.62 -1.55
N GLY A 244 -0.56 48.82 -2.03
CA GLY A 244 -0.54 49.16 -3.45
C GLY A 244 -0.77 50.65 -3.66
N GLU A 245 -0.69 51.10 -4.92
CA GLU A 245 -0.95 52.50 -5.26
C GLU A 245 -2.41 52.90 -5.03
N LYS A 246 -3.33 51.95 -5.25
CA LYS A 246 -4.77 52.06 -5.00
C LYS A 246 -5.30 50.73 -4.50
N LEU A 247 -6.27 50.76 -3.59
CA LEU A 247 -6.96 49.56 -3.16
C LEU A 247 -7.87 49.03 -4.27
N THR A 248 -7.61 47.80 -4.72
CA THR A 248 -8.42 47.12 -5.74
C THR A 248 -9.30 46.04 -5.14
N ARG A 249 -10.31 45.56 -5.87
CA ARG A 249 -11.15 44.44 -5.45
C ARG A 249 -10.31 43.17 -5.26
N GLU A 250 -9.36 42.92 -6.14
CA GLU A 250 -8.45 41.78 -6.12
C GLU A 250 -7.57 41.82 -4.86
N MET A 251 -7.05 42.99 -4.48
CA MET A 251 -6.31 43.17 -3.22
C MET A 251 -7.18 42.88 -2.00
N LYS A 252 -8.44 43.33 -1.99
CA LYS A 252 -9.38 43.01 -0.91
C LYS A 252 -9.66 41.50 -0.81
N LEU A 253 -9.87 40.82 -1.93
CA LEU A 253 -10.05 39.37 -1.98
C LEU A 253 -8.79 38.62 -1.55
N ALA A 254 -7.61 39.06 -1.99
CA ALA A 254 -6.33 38.48 -1.58
C ALA A 254 -6.13 38.63 -0.07
N TYR A 255 -6.38 39.82 0.48
CA TYR A 255 -6.29 40.08 1.92
C TYR A 255 -7.25 39.23 2.74
N VAL A 256 -8.55 39.26 2.42
CA VAL A 256 -9.55 38.46 3.15
C VAL A 256 -9.25 36.97 3.00
N GLY A 257 -8.86 36.51 1.80
CA GLY A 257 -8.50 35.11 1.56
C GLY A 257 -7.28 34.67 2.37
N ARG A 258 -6.22 35.47 2.37
CA ARG A 258 -5.02 35.22 3.18
C ARG A 258 -5.35 35.23 4.66
N ARG A 259 -6.15 36.20 5.11
CA ARG A 259 -6.61 36.30 6.51
C ARG A 259 -7.44 35.11 6.95
N THR A 260 -8.34 34.62 6.09
CA THR A 260 -9.15 33.43 6.36
C THR A 260 -8.28 32.16 6.42
N VAL A 261 -7.28 32.03 5.54
CA VAL A 261 -6.25 30.96 5.61
C VAL A 261 -5.48 31.01 6.92
N SER A 262 -5.04 32.20 7.34
CA SER A 262 -4.40 32.46 8.64
C SER A 262 -5.30 32.05 9.81
N ARG A 263 -6.56 32.49 9.77
CA ARG A 263 -7.55 32.31 10.84
C ARG A 263 -7.89 30.84 11.05
N TYR A 264 -8.11 30.08 9.98
CA TYR A 264 -8.47 28.66 10.04
C TYR A 264 -7.26 27.72 10.02
N GLY A 265 -6.04 28.25 9.84
CA GLY A 265 -4.80 27.49 9.95
C GLY A 265 -4.62 26.46 8.84
N CYS A 266 -5.08 26.76 7.61
CA CYS A 266 -5.02 25.81 6.50
C CYS A 266 -3.59 25.35 6.18
N TYR A 267 -2.59 26.20 6.48
CA TYR A 267 -1.16 25.90 6.35
C TYR A 267 -0.67 24.79 7.29
N GLY A 268 -1.42 24.45 8.34
CA GLY A 268 -1.10 23.31 9.21
C GLY A 268 -1.25 21.96 8.50
N CYS A 269 -2.01 21.91 7.40
CA CYS A 269 -2.23 20.71 6.59
C CYS A 269 -1.76 20.84 5.14
N HIS A 270 -1.55 22.07 4.65
CA HIS A 270 -1.19 22.37 3.27
C HIS A 270 0.09 23.20 3.20
N ASP A 271 0.95 22.91 2.21
CA ASP A 271 2.05 23.80 1.87
C ASP A 271 1.49 25.00 1.08
N ILE A 272 1.39 26.15 1.74
CA ILE A 272 0.89 27.40 1.15
C ILE A 272 2.04 28.43 1.18
N PRO A 273 2.50 28.93 0.02
CA PRO A 273 3.55 29.94 -0.02
C PRO A 273 3.23 31.16 0.85
N GLY A 274 4.20 31.62 1.64
CA GLY A 274 4.06 32.78 2.54
C GLY A 274 3.52 32.43 3.94
N PHE A 275 3.42 31.14 4.28
CA PHE A 275 2.96 30.60 5.56
C PHE A 275 3.93 29.63 6.23
N GLU A 276 5.13 29.46 5.68
CA GLU A 276 6.13 28.47 6.12
C GLU A 276 6.57 28.69 7.59
N THR A 277 6.52 29.95 8.05
CA THR A 277 6.86 30.34 9.42
C THR A 277 5.63 30.68 10.28
N ALA A 278 4.42 30.42 9.78
CA ALA A 278 3.19 30.75 10.50
C ALA A 278 3.04 29.89 11.76
N ARG A 279 2.58 30.50 12.85
CA ARG A 279 2.41 29.81 14.14
C ARG A 279 1.24 28.82 14.09
N PRO A 280 1.31 27.65 14.74
CA PRO A 280 0.16 26.75 14.85
C PRO A 280 -1.07 27.44 15.48
N ILE A 281 -2.26 27.15 14.98
CA ILE A 281 -3.52 27.77 15.45
C ILE A 281 -4.19 27.06 16.64
N GLY A 282 -3.78 25.83 16.93
CA GLY A 282 -4.41 24.96 17.93
C GLY A 282 -3.59 24.87 19.22
N THR A 283 -4.26 24.56 20.33
CA THR A 283 -3.59 24.18 21.58
C THR A 283 -2.92 22.82 21.43
N LYS A 284 -1.79 22.61 22.08
CA LYS A 284 -1.19 21.28 22.19
C LYS A 284 -2.16 20.32 22.88
N LEU A 285 -2.18 19.06 22.45
CA LEU A 285 -3.02 18.00 23.02
C LEU A 285 -2.28 17.15 24.07
N GLU A 286 -0.98 17.41 24.26
CA GLU A 286 -0.18 16.90 25.38
C GLU A 286 -0.93 17.19 26.71
N ASP A 287 -1.06 16.17 27.57
CA ASP A 287 -1.76 16.20 28.85
C ASP A 287 -3.28 16.43 28.82
N TRP A 288 -3.94 16.27 27.67
CA TRP A 288 -5.41 16.36 27.63
C TRP A 288 -6.07 15.38 28.63
N GLY A 289 -5.55 14.15 28.69
CA GLY A 289 -5.95 13.12 29.66
C GLY A 289 -5.66 13.42 31.13
N ARG A 290 -5.05 14.56 31.45
CA ARG A 290 -4.82 15.08 32.82
C ARG A 290 -5.42 16.46 33.04
N LYS A 291 -6.04 17.07 32.02
CA LYS A 291 -6.68 18.37 32.14
C LYS A 291 -7.72 18.35 33.25
N ASP A 292 -7.66 19.34 34.13
CA ASP A 292 -8.65 19.51 35.19
C ASP A 292 -10.03 19.73 34.55
N ARG A 293 -11.03 18.97 35.02
CA ARG A 293 -12.41 18.99 34.52
C ARG A 293 -13.06 20.36 34.71
N THR A 294 -12.65 21.13 35.70
CA THR A 294 -13.11 22.51 35.94
C THR A 294 -12.66 23.49 34.84
N LYS A 295 -11.63 23.13 34.07
CA LYS A 295 -11.12 23.93 32.93
C LYS A 295 -11.81 23.59 31.61
N LEU A 296 -12.87 22.78 31.64
CA LEU A 296 -13.70 22.47 30.48
C LEU A 296 -14.85 23.48 30.41
N ALA A 297 -14.86 24.31 29.38
CA ALA A 297 -15.95 25.23 29.11
C ALA A 297 -17.07 24.48 28.38
N LEU A 298 -18.10 24.07 29.12
CA LEU A 298 -19.25 23.35 28.58
C LEU A 298 -20.29 24.28 27.94
N GLU A 299 -20.26 25.57 28.25
CA GLU A 299 -21.14 26.58 27.63
C GLU A 299 -22.62 26.14 27.72
N HIS A 300 -23.41 26.27 26.63
CA HIS A 300 -24.82 25.85 26.58
C HIS A 300 -24.98 24.48 25.93
N ILE A 301 -24.02 23.56 26.14
CA ILE A 301 -23.99 22.29 25.41
C ILE A 301 -25.15 21.36 25.77
N GLU A 302 -25.61 21.38 27.02
CA GLU A 302 -26.75 20.55 27.45
C GLU A 302 -28.02 20.93 26.68
N GLU A 303 -28.32 22.23 26.59
CA GLU A 303 -29.42 22.76 25.81
C GLU A 303 -29.30 22.40 24.32
N PHE A 304 -28.09 22.55 23.76
CA PHE A 304 -27.84 22.17 22.37
C PHE A 304 -28.18 20.69 22.13
N LEU A 305 -27.74 19.78 23.00
CA LEU A 305 -27.96 18.34 22.83
C LEU A 305 -29.41 17.91 23.11
N HIS A 306 -30.15 18.71 23.86
CA HIS A 306 -31.57 18.50 24.12
C HIS A 306 -32.43 18.76 22.87
N HIS A 307 -31.99 19.66 21.99
CA HIS A 307 -32.75 20.08 20.79
C HIS A 307 -32.09 19.72 19.46
N HIS A 308 -30.82 19.31 19.46
CA HIS A 308 -30.02 19.11 18.26
C HIS A 308 -29.03 17.94 18.43
N GLY A 309 -28.36 17.58 17.33
CA GLY A 309 -27.13 16.80 17.36
C GLY A 309 -27.09 15.63 16.38
N GLU A 310 -28.24 15.11 15.98
CA GLU A 310 -28.33 13.99 15.03
C GLU A 310 -28.53 14.48 13.58
N ALA A 311 -28.11 13.63 12.62
CA ALA A 311 -28.13 13.99 11.20
C ALA A 311 -29.53 13.98 10.57
N ASP A 312 -30.47 13.26 11.18
CA ASP A 312 -31.88 13.18 10.78
C ASP A 312 -32.74 14.33 11.35
N GLY A 313 -32.13 15.22 12.14
CA GLY A 313 -32.80 16.35 12.78
C GLY A 313 -33.33 16.06 14.18
N SER A 314 -33.23 14.82 14.66
CA SER A 314 -33.53 14.49 16.06
C SER A 314 -32.47 15.04 17.02
N SER A 315 -32.81 15.11 18.30
CA SER A 315 -31.85 15.54 19.32
C SER A 315 -30.98 14.39 19.80
N THR A 316 -29.75 14.69 20.22
CA THR A 316 -28.91 13.67 20.85
C THR A 316 -29.54 13.12 22.11
N ARG A 317 -30.34 13.91 22.83
CA ARG A 317 -31.12 13.43 23.97
C ARG A 317 -32.11 12.33 23.57
N GLU A 318 -32.89 12.53 22.50
CA GLU A 318 -33.85 11.54 22.00
C GLU A 318 -33.17 10.23 21.61
N ARG A 319 -32.04 10.32 20.91
CA ARG A 319 -31.21 9.15 20.56
C ARG A 319 -30.75 8.41 21.82
N VAL A 320 -30.17 9.11 22.79
CA VAL A 320 -29.66 8.52 24.04
C VAL A 320 -30.79 7.88 24.85
N ASP A 321 -31.97 8.49 24.90
CA ASP A 321 -33.13 7.90 25.57
C ASP A 321 -33.54 6.56 24.89
N ALA A 322 -33.47 6.47 23.57
CA ALA A 322 -33.71 5.22 22.84
C ALA A 322 -32.63 4.16 23.10
N GLU A 323 -31.35 4.52 23.08
CA GLU A 323 -30.23 3.62 23.41
C GLU A 323 -30.36 3.07 24.85
N MET A 324 -30.67 3.94 25.82
CA MET A 324 -30.88 3.56 27.22
C MET A 324 -32.10 2.66 27.41
N GLN A 325 -33.18 2.86 26.64
CA GLN A 325 -34.33 1.96 26.66
C GLN A 325 -33.96 0.56 26.14
N GLN A 326 -33.13 0.47 25.09
CA GLN A 326 -32.64 -0.81 24.57
C GLN A 326 -31.73 -1.52 25.59
N ALA A 327 -30.80 -0.78 26.22
CA ALA A 327 -29.95 -1.31 27.28
C ALA A 327 -30.77 -1.85 28.47
N ARG A 328 -31.79 -1.11 28.92
CA ARG A 328 -32.71 -1.57 29.96
C ARG A 328 -33.47 -2.82 29.55
N ALA A 329 -33.95 -2.90 28.30
CA ALA A 329 -34.62 -4.08 27.78
C ALA A 329 -33.69 -5.32 27.77
N HIS A 330 -32.39 -5.10 27.52
CA HIS A 330 -31.33 -6.11 27.65
C HIS A 330 -31.15 -6.59 29.08
N THR A 331 -30.95 -5.67 30.03
CA THR A 331 -30.83 -6.01 31.46
C THR A 331 -32.06 -6.75 31.99
N LEU A 332 -33.26 -6.37 31.53
CA LEU A 332 -34.53 -7.00 31.92
C LEU A 332 -34.83 -8.30 31.14
N GLY A 333 -33.98 -8.70 30.19
CA GLY A 333 -34.13 -9.93 29.42
C GLY A 333 -35.27 -9.93 28.39
N THR A 334 -35.90 -8.78 28.12
CA THR A 334 -37.05 -8.64 27.21
C THR A 334 -36.64 -8.49 25.74
N LYS A 335 -35.43 -8.00 25.48
CA LYS A 335 -34.73 -8.04 24.18
C LYS A 335 -33.25 -8.26 24.45
N LYS A 336 -32.57 -9.17 23.76
CA LYS A 336 -31.14 -9.42 24.00
C LYS A 336 -30.28 -8.96 22.82
N PHE A 337 -29.13 -8.35 23.12
CA PHE A 337 -28.05 -8.20 22.15
C PHE A 337 -27.44 -9.58 21.87
N GLY A 338 -26.98 -9.80 20.63
CA GLY A 338 -26.35 -11.06 20.22
C GLY A 338 -24.95 -11.24 20.80
N SER A 339 -24.28 -10.13 21.17
CA SER A 339 -22.96 -10.11 21.78
C SER A 339 -22.74 -8.83 22.60
N ARG A 340 -21.63 -8.81 23.36
CA ARG A 340 -21.17 -7.61 24.06
C ARG A 340 -20.78 -6.49 23.11
N ASP A 341 -20.15 -6.81 21.99
CA ASP A 341 -19.73 -5.83 20.99
C ASP A 341 -20.94 -5.12 20.37
N GLU A 342 -22.04 -5.86 20.13
CA GLU A 342 -23.30 -5.28 19.69
C GLU A 342 -23.92 -4.34 20.74
N GLU A 343 -23.88 -4.72 22.01
CA GLU A 343 -24.35 -3.86 23.11
C GLU A 343 -23.53 -2.58 23.23
N GLU A 344 -22.20 -2.68 23.22
CA GLU A 344 -21.29 -1.53 23.28
C GLU A 344 -21.51 -0.60 22.08
N ALA A 345 -21.64 -1.14 20.86
CA ALA A 345 -21.93 -0.35 19.67
C ALA A 345 -23.29 0.37 19.76
N ALA A 346 -24.32 -0.30 20.29
CA ALA A 346 -25.66 0.26 20.42
C ALA A 346 -25.80 1.31 21.55
N THR A 347 -24.90 1.32 22.53
CA THR A 347 -25.01 2.19 23.73
C THR A 347 -23.85 3.19 23.87
N ARG A 348 -22.93 3.21 22.90
CA ARG A 348 -21.77 4.10 22.85
C ARG A 348 -22.11 5.58 23.06
N GLY A 349 -23.15 6.07 22.39
CA GLY A 349 -23.56 7.48 22.47
C GLY A 349 -23.97 7.88 23.89
N SER A 350 -24.71 6.99 24.56
CA SER A 350 -25.18 7.15 25.94
C SER A 350 -24.04 7.29 26.94
N PHE A 351 -22.95 6.52 26.77
CA PHE A 351 -21.76 6.64 27.63
C PHE A 351 -21.13 8.03 27.52
N PHE A 352 -20.84 8.49 26.30
CA PHE A 352 -20.20 9.79 26.10
C PHE A 352 -21.10 10.97 26.47
N TYR A 353 -22.41 10.86 26.20
CA TYR A 353 -23.40 11.84 26.62
C TYR A 353 -23.44 11.97 28.15
N ALA A 354 -23.54 10.84 28.87
CA ALA A 354 -23.54 10.85 30.34
C ALA A 354 -22.24 11.42 30.90
N SER A 355 -21.09 11.01 30.34
CA SER A 355 -19.79 11.60 30.70
C SER A 355 -19.80 13.12 30.54
N LEU A 356 -20.26 13.63 29.39
CA LEU A 356 -20.29 15.06 29.10
C LEU A 356 -21.12 15.84 30.11
N LEU A 357 -22.34 15.38 30.41
CA LEU A 357 -23.22 16.02 31.40
C LEU A 357 -22.62 16.01 32.81
N HIS A 358 -21.79 15.01 33.12
CA HIS A 358 -21.02 14.96 34.36
C HIS A 358 -19.67 15.67 34.26
N HIS A 359 -19.41 16.51 33.25
CA HIS A 359 -18.13 17.23 33.06
C HIS A 359 -16.93 16.29 32.87
N GLY A 360 -17.13 15.13 32.25
CA GLY A 360 -16.10 14.18 31.87
C GLY A 360 -15.33 14.64 30.62
N ARG A 361 -14.06 14.21 30.52
CA ARG A 361 -13.16 14.62 29.43
C ARG A 361 -13.47 13.87 28.15
N GLU A 362 -13.83 12.62 28.30
CA GLU A 362 -14.23 11.69 27.26
C GLU A 362 -15.49 12.18 26.54
N GLY A 363 -16.54 12.55 27.27
CA GLY A 363 -17.74 13.18 26.69
C GLY A 363 -17.46 14.54 26.03
N PHE A 364 -16.63 15.39 26.65
CA PHE A 364 -16.20 16.66 26.05
C PHE A 364 -15.48 16.45 24.71
N LEU A 365 -14.55 15.50 24.68
CA LEU A 365 -13.74 15.24 23.50
C LEU A 365 -14.57 14.60 22.38
N TRP A 366 -15.44 13.66 22.72
CA TRP A 366 -16.42 13.07 21.80
C TRP A 366 -17.25 14.16 21.12
N GLN A 367 -17.86 15.06 21.90
CA GLN A 367 -18.69 16.13 21.33
C GLN A 367 -17.88 17.16 20.54
N LYS A 368 -16.65 17.49 20.96
CA LYS A 368 -15.75 18.36 20.20
C LYS A 368 -15.36 17.77 18.84
N LEU A 369 -15.14 16.46 18.75
CA LEU A 369 -14.80 15.79 17.50
C LEU A 369 -16.04 15.62 16.60
N ARG A 370 -17.21 15.37 17.20
CA ARG A 370 -18.48 15.16 16.51
C ARG A 370 -19.10 16.45 15.95
N ALA A 371 -19.19 17.49 16.77
CA ALA A 371 -19.83 18.76 16.43
C ALA A 371 -19.15 19.94 17.14
N PRO A 372 -17.91 20.32 16.76
CA PRO A 372 -17.08 21.26 17.52
C PRO A 372 -17.70 22.64 17.76
N ARG A 373 -18.53 23.10 16.83
CA ARG A 373 -19.22 24.40 16.87
C ARG A 373 -20.40 24.45 17.84
N SER A 374 -20.88 23.31 18.34
CA SER A 374 -22.02 23.29 19.28
C SER A 374 -21.74 24.07 20.56
N TYR A 375 -20.46 24.24 20.93
CA TYR A 375 -20.05 25.02 22.10
C TYR A 375 -20.18 26.55 21.91
N ASP A 376 -20.46 27.03 20.70
CA ASP A 376 -20.83 28.43 20.45
C ASP A 376 -22.35 28.64 20.41
N TYR A 377 -23.16 27.60 20.67
CA TYR A 377 -24.62 27.70 20.69
C TYR A 377 -25.06 28.83 21.62
N GLU A 378 -25.94 29.72 21.10
CA GLU A 378 -26.40 30.98 21.71
C GLU A 378 -25.33 32.03 22.08
N LYS A 379 -24.03 31.70 22.01
CA LYS A 379 -22.94 32.65 22.26
C LYS A 379 -22.66 33.56 21.06
N THR A 380 -23.16 33.24 19.87
CA THR A 380 -22.97 34.09 18.67
C THR A 380 -23.65 35.44 18.80
N GLN A 381 -24.60 35.61 19.73
CA GLN A 381 -25.26 36.88 20.03
C GLN A 381 -24.36 37.85 20.81
N THR A 382 -23.37 37.33 21.55
CA THR A 382 -22.47 38.13 22.40
C THR A 382 -21.03 38.15 21.91
N LYS A 383 -20.67 37.30 20.94
CA LYS A 383 -19.35 37.24 20.32
C LYS A 383 -19.35 37.90 18.94
N GLY A 384 -18.34 38.71 18.67
CA GLY A 384 -18.05 39.20 17.32
C GLY A 384 -17.78 38.03 16.36
N TYR A 385 -17.99 38.24 15.06
CA TYR A 385 -17.81 37.18 14.06
C TYR A 385 -16.40 36.57 14.14
N ASP A 386 -15.38 37.39 14.38
CA ASP A 386 -13.99 36.96 14.41
C ASP A 386 -13.59 36.23 15.72
N GLU A 387 -14.40 36.36 16.77
CA GLU A 387 -14.19 35.76 18.11
C GLU A 387 -14.85 34.39 18.27
N ARG A 388 -15.68 33.99 17.29
CA ARG A 388 -16.31 32.67 17.27
C ARG A 388 -15.25 31.58 17.24
N LEU A 389 -15.59 30.42 17.82
CA LEU A 389 -14.76 29.23 17.72
C LEU A 389 -14.36 29.01 16.27
N ARG A 390 -13.19 28.41 16.03
CA ARG A 390 -12.66 28.10 14.68
C ARG A 390 -12.37 26.61 14.36
N MET A 391 -12.47 25.69 15.33
CA MET A 391 -12.31 24.24 15.11
C MET A 391 -13.29 23.69 14.04
N PRO A 392 -12.79 23.09 12.96
CA PRO A 392 -13.61 22.56 11.87
C PRO A 392 -14.20 21.20 12.21
N LYS A 393 -15.22 20.79 11.45
CA LYS A 393 -15.86 19.47 11.58
C LYS A 393 -15.10 18.43 10.74
N PHE A 394 -14.59 17.39 11.38
CA PHE A 394 -13.93 16.29 10.70
C PHE A 394 -14.94 15.19 10.32
N THR A 395 -14.70 14.55 9.19
CA THR A 395 -15.45 13.35 8.76
C THR A 395 -14.45 12.22 8.57
N PHE A 396 -14.42 11.30 9.54
CA PHE A 396 -13.46 10.20 9.61
C PHE A 396 -13.95 8.96 8.87
N ALA A 397 -15.27 8.76 8.76
CA ALA A 397 -15.87 7.64 8.07
C ALA A 397 -17.18 8.03 7.34
N PRO A 398 -17.65 7.23 6.37
CA PRO A 398 -18.78 7.59 5.53
C PRO A 398 -20.14 7.43 6.23
N THR A 399 -20.26 6.48 7.17
CA THR A 399 -21.50 6.29 7.95
C THR A 399 -21.38 6.93 9.33
N PRO A 400 -22.50 7.39 9.93
CA PRO A 400 -22.49 7.95 11.28
C PRO A 400 -21.90 7.01 12.34
N ALA A 401 -22.20 5.71 12.25
CA ALA A 401 -21.72 4.70 13.21
C ALA A 401 -20.20 4.48 13.13
N GLU A 402 -19.67 4.23 11.93
CA GLU A 402 -18.22 4.08 11.72
C GLU A 402 -17.48 5.37 12.08
N ASN A 403 -18.10 6.53 11.84
CA ASN A 403 -17.49 7.82 12.15
C ASN A 403 -17.40 8.03 13.67
N GLU A 404 -18.40 7.59 14.43
CA GLU A 404 -18.39 7.63 15.89
C GLU A 404 -17.38 6.66 16.50
N GLU A 405 -17.21 5.47 15.92
CA GLU A 405 -16.14 4.53 16.29
C GLU A 405 -14.75 5.14 16.06
N ALA A 406 -14.55 5.80 14.91
CA ALA A 406 -13.32 6.53 14.64
C ALA A 406 -13.09 7.68 15.63
N ILE A 407 -14.15 8.40 16.02
CA ILE A 407 -14.09 9.44 17.06
C ILE A 407 -13.67 8.85 18.40
N GLU A 408 -14.23 7.71 18.82
CA GLU A 408 -13.87 7.01 20.05
C GLU A 408 -12.40 6.58 20.04
N ALA A 409 -11.91 6.01 18.94
CA ALA A 409 -10.51 5.61 18.80
C ALA A 409 -9.56 6.81 18.92
N ILE A 410 -9.88 7.92 18.25
CA ILE A 410 -9.12 9.18 18.34
C ILE A 410 -9.19 9.75 19.76
N ALA A 411 -10.36 9.75 20.38
CA ALA A 411 -10.55 10.25 21.73
C ALA A 411 -9.72 9.44 22.74
N THR A 412 -9.72 8.12 22.62
CA THR A 412 -8.92 7.20 23.43
C THR A 412 -7.42 7.50 23.28
N PHE A 413 -6.95 7.68 22.05
CA PHE A 413 -5.56 8.06 21.79
C PHE A 413 -5.19 9.40 22.46
N ILE A 414 -6.01 10.44 22.27
CA ILE A 414 -5.78 11.78 22.85
C ILE A 414 -5.81 11.73 24.39
N LEU A 415 -6.72 10.96 25.00
CA LEU A 415 -6.75 10.76 26.45
C LEU A 415 -5.48 10.04 26.95
N GLY A 416 -4.84 9.22 26.11
CA GLY A 416 -3.57 8.57 26.38
C GLY A 416 -2.33 9.44 26.20
N LEU A 417 -2.44 10.64 25.59
CA LEU A 417 -1.32 11.57 25.39
C LEU A 417 -0.96 12.30 26.71
N VAL A 418 -0.43 11.58 27.68
CA VAL A 418 0.11 12.16 28.93
C VAL A 418 1.60 12.46 28.76
N ALA A 419 2.03 13.66 29.16
CA ALA A 419 3.39 14.16 28.95
C ALA A 419 4.43 13.54 29.89
N GLU A 420 4.00 12.79 30.91
CA GLU A 420 4.90 11.96 31.71
C GLU A 420 5.10 10.61 31.02
N PRO A 421 6.22 10.40 30.32
CA PRO A 421 6.57 9.06 29.86
C PRO A 421 6.68 8.13 31.08
N PRO A 422 6.35 6.84 30.94
CA PRO A 422 6.63 5.88 31.98
C PRO A 422 8.11 5.97 32.37
N PRO A 423 8.47 5.85 33.67
CA PRO A 423 9.87 5.86 34.11
C PRO A 423 10.73 4.98 33.20
N VAL A 424 11.95 5.41 32.84
CA VAL A 424 12.80 4.74 31.83
C VAL A 424 12.93 3.22 32.06
N LYS A 425 12.92 2.77 33.33
CA LYS A 425 12.91 1.34 33.71
C LYS A 425 11.71 0.52 33.19
N TYR A 426 10.61 1.16 32.81
CA TYR A 426 9.40 0.57 32.24
C TYR A 426 9.27 0.85 30.73
N VAL A 427 10.18 1.64 30.15
CA VAL A 427 10.22 1.86 28.70
C VAL A 427 10.89 0.66 28.07
N TYR A 428 10.13 -0.09 27.28
CA TYR A 428 10.66 -1.21 26.51
C TYR A 428 11.74 -0.69 25.55
N THR A 429 12.98 -1.13 25.75
CA THR A 429 14.10 -0.84 24.85
C THR A 429 14.39 -2.12 24.06
N PRO A 430 13.89 -2.23 22.82
CA PRO A 430 14.13 -3.41 22.01
C PRO A 430 15.61 -3.57 21.68
N ASP A 431 16.07 -4.81 21.49
CA ASP A 431 17.32 -5.06 20.80
C ASP A 431 17.23 -4.57 19.34
N THR A 432 18.37 -4.50 18.65
CA THR A 432 18.43 -4.00 17.27
C THR A 432 17.49 -4.75 16.32
N GLN A 433 17.31 -6.06 16.48
CA GLN A 433 16.43 -6.82 15.58
C GLN A 433 14.97 -6.51 15.82
N VAL A 434 14.56 -6.40 17.08
CA VAL A 434 13.19 -6.01 17.40
C VAL A 434 12.93 -4.55 17.00
N ALA A 435 13.91 -3.66 17.16
CA ALA A 435 13.82 -2.27 16.73
C ALA A 435 13.63 -2.15 15.21
N ASP A 436 14.45 -2.86 14.42
CA ASP A 436 14.34 -2.87 12.96
C ASP A 436 13.01 -3.50 12.50
N ARG A 437 12.48 -4.49 13.24
CA ARG A 437 11.15 -5.03 12.98
C ARG A 437 10.05 -4.00 13.22
N ILE A 438 10.06 -3.31 14.36
CA ILE A 438 9.06 -2.29 14.70
C ILE A 438 9.09 -1.14 13.69
N GLU A 439 10.27 -0.64 13.36
CA GLU A 439 10.41 0.46 12.40
C GLU A 439 10.02 0.02 10.98
N GLY A 440 10.42 -1.19 10.57
CA GLY A 440 9.98 -1.76 9.30
C GLY A 440 8.46 -1.89 9.19
N GLU A 441 7.77 -2.30 10.25
CA GLU A 441 6.30 -2.39 10.25
C GLU A 441 5.64 -1.03 10.03
N ARG A 442 6.16 0.01 10.70
CA ARG A 442 5.72 1.39 10.48
C ARG A 442 5.90 1.82 9.02
N LEU A 443 7.03 1.45 8.41
CA LEU A 443 7.35 1.79 7.02
C LEU A 443 6.54 0.99 6.00
N LEU A 444 6.28 -0.30 6.24
CA LEU A 444 5.38 -1.11 5.41
C LEU A 444 3.98 -0.48 5.33
N GLN A 445 3.47 0.07 6.44
CA GLN A 445 2.22 0.82 6.47
C GLN A 445 2.34 2.19 5.79
N LYS A 446 3.42 2.95 6.06
CA LYS A 446 3.65 4.29 5.48
C LYS A 446 3.62 4.27 3.95
N PHE A 447 4.22 3.24 3.34
CA PHE A 447 4.34 3.10 1.88
C PHE A 447 3.34 2.09 1.27
N ASN A 448 2.43 1.54 2.08
CA ASN A 448 1.43 0.55 1.66
C ASN A 448 2.03 -0.67 0.95
N CYS A 449 3.21 -1.13 1.38
CA CYS A 449 3.90 -2.26 0.78
C CYS A 449 3.02 -3.53 0.81
N ILE A 450 2.29 -3.72 1.91
CA ILE A 450 1.37 -4.85 2.10
C ILE A 450 0.11 -4.79 1.22
N GLY A 451 -0.23 -3.63 0.65
CA GLY A 451 -1.32 -3.52 -0.34
C GLY A 451 -1.02 -4.36 -1.58
N CYS A 452 0.24 -4.37 -2.03
CA CYS A 452 0.73 -5.17 -3.15
C CYS A 452 1.26 -6.54 -2.73
N HIS A 453 2.07 -6.59 -1.66
CA HIS A 453 2.86 -7.76 -1.31
C HIS A 453 2.28 -8.52 -0.14
N MET A 454 2.21 -9.84 -0.30
CA MET A 454 1.95 -10.76 0.80
C MET A 454 3.20 -10.91 1.64
N VAL A 455 3.13 -10.60 2.93
CA VAL A 455 4.26 -10.76 3.87
C VAL A 455 4.12 -12.00 4.73
N ASP A 456 2.89 -12.48 4.93
CA ASP A 456 2.58 -13.78 5.55
C ASP A 456 1.54 -14.51 4.70
N ALA A 457 1.73 -15.82 4.51
CA ALA A 457 0.78 -16.66 3.76
C ALA A 457 -0.53 -16.87 4.54
N PRO A 458 -1.65 -17.19 3.87
CA PRO A 458 -2.89 -17.59 4.54
C PRO A 458 -2.65 -18.77 5.47
N GLU A 459 -3.27 -18.75 6.65
CA GLU A 459 -3.25 -19.87 7.60
C GLU A 459 -4.55 -20.68 7.45
N ILE A 460 -4.43 -21.95 7.07
CA ILE A 460 -5.53 -22.89 6.95
C ILE A 460 -5.53 -23.75 8.20
N ARG A 461 -6.66 -23.83 8.91
CA ARG A 461 -6.89 -24.77 10.01
C ARG A 461 -7.82 -25.87 9.56
N MET A 462 -7.45 -27.12 9.84
CA MET A 462 -8.23 -28.28 9.47
C MET A 462 -8.23 -29.35 10.56
N THR A 463 -9.20 -30.24 10.47
CA THR A 463 -9.28 -31.51 11.20
C THR A 463 -9.08 -32.68 10.24
N GLY A 464 -8.55 -33.79 10.72
CA GLY A 464 -8.39 -35.01 9.91
C GLY A 464 -7.84 -36.16 10.74
N THR A 465 -7.56 -37.30 10.12
CA THR A 465 -6.93 -38.44 10.80
C THR A 465 -5.42 -38.44 10.61
N LEU A 466 -4.69 -39.20 11.44
CA LEU A 466 -3.25 -39.39 11.28
C LEU A 466 -2.86 -40.04 9.94
N ASP A 467 -3.74 -40.89 9.39
CA ASP A 467 -3.53 -41.55 8.10
C ASP A 467 -3.61 -40.56 6.94
N ASN A 468 -4.38 -39.48 7.10
CA ASN A 468 -4.54 -38.41 6.11
C ASN A 468 -3.43 -37.34 6.19
N LEU A 469 -2.43 -37.51 7.06
CA LEU A 469 -1.30 -36.59 7.09
C LEU A 469 -0.57 -36.64 5.75
N PRO A 470 -0.22 -35.49 5.14
CA PRO A 470 0.52 -35.45 3.89
C PRO A 470 1.81 -36.25 3.96
N ASP A 471 2.11 -37.00 2.90
CA ASP A 471 3.36 -37.76 2.80
C ASP A 471 4.57 -36.84 2.76
N GLY A 472 5.53 -37.06 3.66
CA GLY A 472 6.72 -36.22 3.81
C GLY A 472 7.79 -36.41 2.72
N SER A 473 7.57 -37.30 1.75
CA SER A 473 8.60 -37.81 0.84
C SER A 473 8.67 -37.16 -0.53
N LEU A 474 7.68 -36.35 -0.93
CA LEU A 474 7.55 -35.92 -2.33
C LEU A 474 8.57 -34.87 -2.81
N ALA A 475 9.62 -34.55 -2.02
CA ALA A 475 10.73 -33.71 -2.52
C ALA A 475 12.11 -33.98 -1.87
N SER A 476 12.21 -34.73 -0.76
CA SER A 476 13.45 -34.84 0.02
C SER A 476 14.42 -35.92 -0.45
N ALA A 477 13.92 -37.01 -1.05
CA ALA A 477 14.74 -38.16 -1.47
C ALA A 477 15.76 -37.82 -2.57
N GLU A 478 15.58 -36.67 -3.23
CA GLU A 478 16.44 -36.23 -4.33
C GLU A 478 17.74 -35.58 -3.83
N TYR A 479 17.73 -34.79 -2.74
CA TYR A 479 18.92 -34.07 -2.23
C TYR A 479 18.88 -33.84 -0.70
N PRO A 480 19.39 -34.79 0.11
CA PRO A 480 19.43 -34.67 1.57
C PRO A 480 20.13 -33.41 2.06
N GLU A 481 21.27 -33.05 1.47
CA GLU A 481 22.08 -31.90 1.86
C GLU A 481 21.37 -30.57 1.56
N ALA A 482 20.68 -30.49 0.41
CA ALA A 482 19.89 -29.31 0.06
C ALA A 482 18.65 -29.16 0.97
N ARG A 483 18.04 -30.28 1.39
CA ARG A 483 16.96 -30.28 2.39
C ARG A 483 17.48 -29.81 3.74
N GLU A 484 18.61 -30.30 4.21
CA GLU A 484 19.21 -29.87 5.47
C GLU A 484 19.52 -28.38 5.44
N LEU A 485 20.06 -27.89 4.32
CA LEU A 485 20.30 -26.46 4.13
C LEU A 485 18.99 -25.65 4.13
N LEU A 486 17.94 -26.11 3.45
CA LEU A 486 16.61 -25.49 3.49
C LEU A 486 16.12 -25.37 4.94
N LEU A 487 16.19 -26.45 5.72
CA LEU A 487 15.73 -26.46 7.11
C LEU A 487 16.62 -25.63 8.05
N LYS A 488 17.90 -25.42 7.68
CA LYS A 488 18.80 -24.52 8.39
C LYS A 488 18.41 -23.06 8.17
N ILE A 489 18.22 -22.64 6.92
CA ILE A 489 17.90 -21.23 6.60
C ILE A 489 16.43 -20.90 6.79
N ARG A 490 15.56 -21.91 6.76
CA ARG A 490 14.11 -21.78 6.95
C ARG A 490 13.61 -22.94 7.83
N PRO A 491 13.72 -22.83 9.15
CA PRO A 491 13.33 -23.89 10.07
C PRO A 491 11.87 -24.29 9.95
N ALA A 492 11.58 -25.58 10.15
CA ALA A 492 10.22 -26.09 10.12
C ALA A 492 9.43 -25.67 11.36
N ARG A 493 8.19 -25.24 11.15
CA ARG A 493 7.24 -25.06 12.25
C ARG A 493 6.84 -26.43 12.79
N THR A 494 7.05 -26.65 14.09
CA THR A 494 6.72 -27.92 14.74
C THR A 494 5.26 -27.91 15.17
N ILE A 495 4.51 -28.92 14.77
CA ILE A 495 3.11 -29.13 15.14
C ILE A 495 3.05 -30.40 15.99
N GLN A 496 2.66 -30.23 17.25
CA GLN A 496 2.38 -31.35 18.14
C GLN A 496 0.93 -31.81 17.94
N LEU A 497 0.75 -33.04 17.48
CA LEU A 497 -0.55 -33.64 17.26
C LEU A 497 -0.90 -34.56 18.43
N THR A 498 -2.12 -34.38 18.94
CA THR A 498 -2.72 -35.23 19.98
C THR A 498 -4.05 -35.72 19.43
N PRO A 499 -4.17 -36.99 19.02
CA PRO A 499 -5.43 -37.53 18.54
C PRO A 499 -6.51 -37.50 19.62
N ASP A 500 -7.74 -37.17 19.24
CA ASP A 500 -8.90 -37.30 20.11
C ASP A 500 -9.35 -38.77 20.25
N ALA A 501 -10.46 -39.00 20.97
CA ALA A 501 -11.01 -40.34 21.18
C ALA A 501 -11.40 -41.08 19.87
N ASN A 502 -11.64 -40.33 18.79
CA ASN A 502 -11.99 -40.84 17.47
C ASN A 502 -10.78 -40.91 16.53
N GLY A 503 -9.58 -40.58 17.01
CA GLY A 503 -8.35 -40.57 16.22
C GLY A 503 -8.15 -39.31 15.36
N ASN A 504 -8.99 -38.28 15.53
CA ASN A 504 -8.87 -37.02 14.79
C ASN A 504 -7.80 -36.11 15.40
N VAL A 505 -7.14 -35.36 14.54
CA VAL A 505 -6.14 -34.35 14.88
C VAL A 505 -6.52 -33.02 14.23
N SER A 506 -6.34 -31.94 14.98
CA SER A 506 -6.51 -30.57 14.49
C SER A 506 -5.15 -29.90 14.35
N TYR A 507 -4.91 -29.26 13.22
CA TYR A 507 -3.66 -28.54 12.97
C TYR A 507 -3.86 -27.40 11.98
N SER A 508 -2.83 -26.55 11.86
CA SER A 508 -2.81 -25.48 10.87
C SER A 508 -1.57 -25.55 9.98
N PHE A 509 -1.66 -24.97 8.79
CA PHE A 509 -0.54 -24.80 7.87
C PHE A 509 -0.67 -23.50 7.09
N HIS A 510 0.46 -22.92 6.69
CA HIS A 510 0.46 -21.78 5.78
C HIS A 510 0.50 -22.25 4.31
N GLY A 511 -0.46 -21.83 3.50
CA GLY A 511 -0.58 -22.32 2.12
C GLY A 511 -1.27 -21.36 1.16
N LEU A 512 -0.91 -21.43 -0.12
CA LEU A 512 -1.61 -20.69 -1.17
C LEU A 512 -2.66 -21.58 -1.83
N SER A 513 -3.88 -21.06 -1.94
CA SER A 513 -4.99 -21.73 -2.61
C SER A 513 -4.69 -21.96 -4.10
N VAL A 514 -4.90 -23.19 -4.55
CA VAL A 514 -4.73 -23.63 -5.94
C VAL A 514 -6.07 -23.90 -6.60
N ALA A 515 -6.93 -24.66 -5.94
CA ALA A 515 -8.30 -24.93 -6.38
C ALA A 515 -9.25 -24.87 -5.17
N ARG A 516 -10.49 -24.50 -5.43
CA ARG A 516 -11.59 -24.46 -4.47
C ARG A 516 -12.80 -25.13 -5.11
N PRO A 517 -13.69 -25.77 -4.32
CA PRO A 517 -14.97 -26.26 -4.84
C PRO A 517 -15.74 -25.13 -5.53
N GLY A 518 -16.18 -25.38 -6.76
CA GLY A 518 -16.91 -24.45 -7.60
C GLY A 518 -18.40 -24.78 -7.69
N PRO A 519 -19.18 -24.00 -8.46
CA PRO A 519 -20.60 -24.29 -8.70
C PRO A 519 -20.83 -25.68 -9.33
N ASP A 520 -19.90 -26.15 -10.16
CA ASP A 520 -19.98 -27.47 -10.80
C ASP A 520 -19.78 -28.63 -9.80
N ASP A 521 -19.21 -28.34 -8.62
CA ASP A 521 -19.01 -29.30 -7.54
C ASP A 521 -20.21 -29.33 -6.58
N ALA A 522 -21.23 -28.48 -6.78
CA ALA A 522 -22.35 -28.33 -5.84
C ALA A 522 -23.19 -29.61 -5.66
N ASP A 523 -23.17 -30.49 -6.67
CA ASP A 523 -23.86 -31.77 -6.66
C ASP A 523 -23.05 -32.90 -6.00
N LEU A 524 -21.77 -32.66 -5.67
CA LEU A 524 -20.90 -33.61 -5.00
C LEU A 524 -21.15 -33.64 -3.49
N ASP A 525 -20.95 -34.82 -2.89
CA ASP A 525 -21.00 -34.95 -1.44
C ASP A 525 -19.94 -34.02 -0.80
N PRO A 526 -20.21 -33.41 0.38
CA PRO A 526 -19.23 -32.53 1.03
C PRO A 526 -17.85 -33.16 1.20
N GLU A 527 -17.78 -34.48 1.41
CA GLU A 527 -16.51 -35.21 1.53
C GLU A 527 -15.71 -35.28 0.22
N GLU A 528 -16.37 -35.17 -0.92
CA GLU A 528 -15.76 -35.14 -2.26
C GLU A 528 -15.39 -33.71 -2.70
N ARG A 529 -15.98 -32.69 -2.06
CA ARG A 529 -15.65 -31.28 -2.30
C ARG A 529 -14.35 -30.92 -1.58
N GLU A 530 -13.25 -30.86 -2.33
CA GLU A 530 -11.91 -30.63 -1.77
C GLU A 530 -11.34 -29.23 -2.08
N TYR A 531 -10.79 -28.60 -1.04
CA TYR A 531 -9.90 -27.46 -1.18
C TYR A 531 -8.45 -27.92 -1.39
N SER A 532 -7.74 -27.25 -2.29
CA SER A 532 -6.39 -27.63 -2.69
C SER A 532 -5.42 -26.48 -2.46
N TYR A 533 -4.36 -26.71 -1.68
CA TYR A 533 -3.35 -25.69 -1.34
C TYR A 533 -1.93 -26.16 -1.60
N ASN A 534 -1.08 -25.27 -2.08
CA ASN A 534 0.37 -25.49 -2.05
C ASN A 534 0.92 -25.03 -0.70
N LEU A 535 1.53 -25.95 0.05
CA LEU A 535 2.19 -25.65 1.32
C LEU A 535 3.30 -24.60 1.09
N TRP A 536 3.33 -23.55 1.90
CA TRP A 536 4.30 -22.47 1.74
C TRP A 536 5.48 -22.57 2.70
N GLU A 537 5.34 -23.26 3.83
CA GLU A 537 6.34 -23.39 4.89
C GLU A 537 6.81 -24.84 5.09
N PRO A 538 7.99 -25.10 5.65
CA PRO A 538 8.34 -26.44 6.12
C PRO A 538 7.58 -26.73 7.42
N LEU A 539 7.00 -27.93 7.52
CA LEU A 539 6.26 -28.39 8.69
C LEU A 539 6.86 -29.67 9.25
N THR A 540 6.93 -29.79 10.57
CA THR A 540 7.26 -31.04 11.25
C THR A 540 6.12 -31.43 12.17
N PHE A 541 5.39 -32.46 11.80
CA PHE A 541 4.40 -33.11 12.64
C PHE A 541 5.08 -34.04 13.63
N LYS A 542 4.63 -34.01 14.88
CA LYS A 542 5.05 -34.93 15.95
C LYS A 542 3.83 -35.49 16.64
N TRP A 543 3.78 -36.80 16.83
CA TRP A 543 2.69 -37.47 17.54
C TRP A 543 3.19 -38.72 18.26
N MET A 544 2.39 -39.26 19.17
CA MET A 544 2.66 -40.56 19.78
C MET A 544 1.97 -41.66 18.97
N GLY A 545 2.75 -42.41 18.21
CA GLY A 545 2.27 -43.60 17.50
C GLY A 545 2.57 -44.88 18.28
N LYS A 546 2.43 -46.03 17.62
CA LYS A 546 2.86 -47.34 18.14
C LYS A 546 3.95 -47.90 17.23
N ASP A 547 4.96 -48.57 17.81
CA ASP A 547 5.93 -49.35 17.03
C ASP A 547 5.32 -50.66 16.52
N GLU A 548 6.10 -51.45 15.78
CA GLU A 548 5.70 -52.78 15.27
C GLU A 548 5.26 -53.76 16.37
N LYS A 549 5.61 -53.48 17.64
CA LYS A 549 5.27 -54.28 18.82
C LYS A 549 4.14 -53.65 19.64
N GLY A 550 3.46 -52.62 19.11
CA GLY A 550 2.35 -51.94 19.75
C GLY A 550 2.74 -50.96 20.86
N ARG A 551 4.04 -50.68 21.06
CA ARG A 551 4.54 -49.82 22.15
C ARG A 551 4.48 -48.34 21.75
N PRO A 552 4.01 -47.43 22.63
CA PRO A 552 3.99 -46.00 22.35
C PRO A 552 5.38 -45.49 21.97
N THR A 553 5.50 -44.92 20.77
CA THR A 553 6.78 -44.43 20.23
C THR A 553 6.55 -43.06 19.58
N PRO A 554 7.39 -42.05 19.88
CA PRO A 554 7.33 -40.76 19.20
C PRO A 554 7.53 -40.94 17.70
N GLN A 555 6.59 -40.42 16.93
CA GLN A 555 6.63 -40.39 15.48
C GLN A 555 6.85 -38.96 15.01
N THR A 556 7.55 -38.82 13.89
CA THR A 556 7.75 -37.52 13.26
C THR A 556 7.63 -37.61 11.76
N ARG A 557 6.98 -36.62 11.16
CA ARG A 557 6.87 -36.47 9.71
C ARG A 557 7.16 -35.03 9.34
N THR A 558 8.16 -34.81 8.49
CA THR A 558 8.48 -33.47 7.97
C THR A 558 7.98 -33.35 6.55
N VAL A 559 7.25 -32.28 6.27
CA VAL A 559 6.69 -31.96 4.96
C VAL A 559 7.31 -30.66 4.48
N LEU A 560 7.78 -30.67 3.25
CA LEU A 560 8.49 -29.53 2.65
C LEU A 560 7.51 -28.64 1.87
N PRO A 561 7.84 -27.36 1.66
CA PRO A 561 7.00 -26.47 0.85
C PRO A 561 6.76 -27.02 -0.56
N SER A 562 5.70 -26.53 -1.21
CA SER A 562 5.09 -27.02 -2.46
C SER A 562 4.37 -28.37 -2.39
N ALA A 563 4.44 -29.08 -1.25
CA ALA A 563 3.56 -30.21 -1.03
C ALA A 563 2.10 -29.80 -1.20
N ARG A 564 1.32 -30.67 -1.85
CA ARG A 564 -0.09 -30.44 -2.10
C ARG A 564 -0.89 -30.87 -0.88
N MET A 565 -1.56 -29.91 -0.24
CA MET A 565 -2.46 -30.13 0.88
C MET A 565 -3.88 -30.19 0.34
N LEU A 566 -4.54 -31.33 0.52
CA LEU A 566 -5.95 -31.54 0.19
C LEU A 566 -6.77 -31.46 1.47
N VAL A 567 -7.83 -30.67 1.46
CA VAL A 567 -8.69 -30.43 2.62
C VAL A 567 -10.14 -30.62 2.18
N PRO A 568 -10.77 -31.77 2.49
CA PRO A 568 -12.20 -31.95 2.30
C PRO A 568 -12.99 -30.87 3.01
N GLU A 569 -14.13 -30.45 2.45
CA GLU A 569 -14.92 -29.34 3.00
C GLU A 569 -15.34 -29.54 4.47
N PRO A 570 -15.80 -30.73 4.93
CA PRO A 570 -16.11 -30.97 6.34
C PRO A 570 -14.92 -30.83 7.28
N ASN A 571 -13.71 -30.98 6.74
CA ASN A 571 -12.46 -30.93 7.49
C ASN A 571 -11.88 -29.51 7.60
N LEU A 572 -12.41 -28.55 6.84
CA LEU A 572 -11.96 -27.17 6.90
C LEU A 572 -12.57 -26.47 8.13
N VAL A 573 -11.71 -26.13 9.10
CA VAL A 573 -12.15 -25.45 10.34
C VAL A 573 -12.20 -23.94 10.13
N SER A 574 -11.14 -23.36 9.56
CA SER A 574 -11.09 -21.93 9.25
C SER A 574 -9.96 -21.60 8.28
N GLU A 575 -10.13 -20.50 7.55
CA GLU A 575 -9.07 -19.88 6.76
C GLU A 575 -8.83 -18.45 7.26
N THR A 576 -7.64 -18.19 7.79
CA THR A 576 -7.18 -16.83 8.07
C THR A 576 -6.52 -16.29 6.80
N PRO A 577 -6.98 -15.16 6.25
CA PRO A 577 -6.37 -14.60 5.04
C PRO A 577 -4.90 -14.24 5.22
N ALA A 578 -4.19 -14.14 4.10
CA ALA A 578 -2.83 -13.62 4.08
C ALA A 578 -2.72 -12.24 4.71
N ARG A 579 -1.56 -11.97 5.33
CA ARG A 579 -1.20 -10.61 5.70
C ARG A 579 -0.64 -9.90 4.48
N GLY A 580 -1.41 -8.95 3.97
CA GLY A 580 -1.09 -8.22 2.75
C GLY A 580 -1.37 -9.02 1.47
N GLY A 581 -0.94 -8.49 0.32
CA GLY A 581 -1.06 -9.16 -0.97
C GLY A 581 -2.45 -9.10 -1.60
N ARG A 582 -3.38 -8.31 -1.04
CA ARG A 582 -4.77 -8.22 -1.53
C ARG A 582 -4.86 -7.84 -3.00
N PHE A 583 -4.05 -6.89 -3.45
CA PHE A 583 -3.98 -6.55 -4.87
C PHE A 583 -3.42 -7.69 -5.71
N ALA A 584 -2.41 -8.42 -5.22
CA ALA A 584 -1.85 -9.56 -5.94
C ALA A 584 -2.88 -10.68 -6.11
N GLU A 585 -3.63 -11.03 -5.06
CA GLU A 585 -4.71 -12.02 -5.09
C GLU A 585 -5.82 -11.60 -6.06
N TRP A 586 -6.26 -10.33 -5.98
CA TRP A 586 -7.26 -9.78 -6.89
C TRP A 586 -6.78 -9.82 -8.35
N LEU A 587 -5.53 -9.42 -8.61
CA LEU A 587 -4.94 -9.41 -9.95
C LEU A 587 -4.82 -10.82 -10.53
N VAL A 588 -4.50 -11.83 -9.71
CA VAL A 588 -4.54 -13.24 -10.14
C VAL A 588 -5.94 -13.60 -10.65
N THR A 589 -6.98 -13.26 -9.89
CA THR A 589 -8.38 -13.53 -10.27
C THR A 589 -8.78 -12.75 -11.54
N ASP A 590 -8.40 -11.48 -11.67
CA ASP A 590 -8.66 -10.66 -12.87
C ASP A 590 -7.94 -11.20 -14.11
N ILE A 591 -6.71 -11.69 -13.98
CA ILE A 591 -5.97 -12.33 -15.08
C ILE A 591 -6.67 -13.63 -15.49
N LEU A 592 -7.07 -14.47 -14.53
CA LEU A 592 -7.71 -15.75 -14.80
C LEU A 592 -9.06 -15.57 -15.50
N SER A 593 -9.89 -14.62 -15.04
CA SER A 593 -11.22 -14.39 -15.60
C SER A 593 -11.19 -13.89 -17.05
N ARG A 594 -10.08 -13.28 -17.48
CA ARG A 594 -9.87 -12.78 -18.85
C ARG A 594 -9.04 -13.72 -19.73
N ALA A 595 -8.48 -14.80 -19.17
CA ALA A 595 -7.60 -15.70 -19.91
C ALA A 595 -8.41 -16.74 -20.71
N THR A 596 -8.02 -16.97 -21.97
CA THR A 596 -8.59 -18.05 -22.79
C THR A 596 -8.17 -19.44 -22.30
N GLN A 597 -7.01 -19.54 -21.65
CA GLN A 597 -6.49 -20.74 -21.00
C GLN A 597 -6.01 -20.36 -19.60
N PRO A 598 -6.91 -20.38 -18.60
CA PRO A 598 -6.59 -19.94 -17.24
C PRO A 598 -5.48 -20.80 -16.65
N ASN A 599 -4.39 -20.15 -16.22
CA ASN A 599 -3.31 -20.80 -15.51
C ASN A 599 -2.94 -19.97 -14.28
N ARG A 600 -3.26 -20.51 -13.09
CA ARG A 600 -3.11 -19.81 -11.81
C ARG A 600 -1.66 -19.52 -11.46
N ASP A 601 -0.76 -20.44 -11.80
CA ASP A 601 0.66 -20.27 -11.53
C ASP A 601 1.27 -19.16 -12.39
N LEU A 602 0.89 -19.09 -13.67
CA LEU A 602 1.30 -17.99 -14.56
C LEU A 602 0.68 -16.65 -14.14
N ALA A 603 -0.56 -16.65 -13.65
CA ALA A 603 -1.20 -15.45 -13.10
C ALA A 603 -0.45 -14.95 -11.85
N TRP A 604 -0.07 -15.83 -10.92
CA TRP A 604 0.81 -15.46 -9.80
C TRP A 604 2.19 -14.98 -10.25
N GLN A 605 2.71 -15.53 -11.35
CA GLN A 605 3.95 -15.04 -11.93
C GLN A 605 3.82 -13.64 -12.57
N GLN A 606 2.60 -13.27 -12.97
CA GLN A 606 2.28 -11.96 -13.50
C GLN A 606 2.07 -10.90 -12.39
N SER A 607 1.63 -11.33 -11.21
CA SER A 607 1.32 -10.49 -10.03
C SER A 607 2.55 -10.09 -9.17
N PRO A 608 2.40 -9.12 -8.25
CA PRO A 608 3.40 -8.84 -7.22
C PRO A 608 3.81 -10.11 -6.47
N PRO A 609 5.11 -10.35 -6.23
CA PRO A 609 5.55 -11.52 -5.51
C PRO A 609 5.22 -11.39 -4.00
N PRO A 610 4.88 -12.48 -3.31
CA PRO A 610 5.01 -12.56 -1.86
C PRO A 610 6.45 -12.26 -1.44
N LEU A 611 6.60 -11.56 -0.31
CA LEU A 611 7.87 -11.23 0.33
C LEU A 611 8.10 -12.08 1.58
N ILE A 612 7.46 -13.25 1.65
CA ILE A 612 7.67 -14.25 2.68
C ILE A 612 9.09 -14.81 2.51
N ALA A 613 9.87 -14.83 3.60
CA ALA A 613 11.26 -15.29 3.59
C ALA A 613 12.19 -14.46 2.67
N GLU A 614 11.89 -13.18 2.44
CA GLU A 614 12.71 -12.31 1.59
C GLU A 614 14.10 -12.04 2.22
N GLY A 615 14.18 -11.96 3.55
CA GLY A 615 15.40 -11.68 4.31
C GLY A 615 16.49 -12.75 4.18
N ILE A 616 16.11 -14.02 4.01
CA ILE A 616 17.06 -15.12 3.73
C ILE A 616 17.38 -15.27 2.24
N LYS A 617 16.62 -14.61 1.37
CA LYS A 617 16.76 -14.70 -0.09
C LYS A 617 17.72 -13.65 -0.64
N VAL A 618 17.56 -12.39 -0.22
CA VAL A 618 18.35 -11.27 -0.74
C VAL A 618 19.39 -10.78 0.26
N GLN A 619 20.42 -10.12 -0.25
CA GLN A 619 21.40 -9.39 0.56
C GLN A 619 20.87 -8.00 0.89
N THR A 620 21.00 -7.58 2.15
CA THR A 620 20.48 -6.29 2.65
C THR A 620 21.03 -5.08 1.88
N PRO A 621 22.34 -5.01 1.54
CA PRO A 621 22.88 -3.89 0.76
C PRO A 621 22.31 -3.78 -0.66
N TRP A 622 21.89 -4.90 -1.27
CA TRP A 622 21.19 -4.86 -2.55
C TRP A 622 19.74 -4.42 -2.38
N LEU A 623 19.04 -4.92 -1.36
CA LEU A 623 17.64 -4.55 -1.13
C LEU A 623 17.49 -3.05 -0.86
N TYR A 624 18.40 -2.46 -0.06
CA TYR A 624 18.48 -1.01 0.14
C TYR A 624 18.55 -0.25 -1.21
N ARG A 625 19.50 -0.62 -2.08
CA ARG A 625 19.68 0.03 -3.39
C ARG A 625 18.48 -0.19 -4.32
N PHE A 626 17.90 -1.39 -4.28
CA PHE A 626 16.71 -1.73 -5.06
C PHE A 626 15.50 -0.91 -4.62
N LEU A 627 15.27 -0.72 -3.33
CA LEU A 627 14.14 0.09 -2.83
C LEU A 627 14.25 1.57 -3.26
N LYS A 628 15.48 2.12 -3.29
CA LYS A 628 15.73 3.49 -3.75
C LYS A 628 15.54 3.67 -5.25
N ASN A 629 15.95 2.67 -6.05
CA ASN A 629 15.85 2.71 -7.50
C ASN A 629 15.52 1.33 -8.09
N PRO A 630 14.25 0.89 -8.04
CA PRO A 630 13.88 -0.46 -8.43
C PRO A 630 14.03 -0.66 -9.93
N ASN A 631 14.83 -1.62 -10.38
CA ASN A 631 14.93 -2.02 -11.79
C ASN A 631 13.96 -3.17 -12.15
N ARG A 632 13.77 -3.44 -13.45
CA ARG A 632 12.91 -4.57 -13.89
C ARG A 632 13.64 -5.89 -13.66
N LEU A 633 13.22 -6.65 -12.65
CA LEU A 633 13.78 -7.98 -12.32
C LEU A 633 13.06 -9.12 -13.03
N ARG A 634 11.73 -9.07 -13.04
CA ARG A 634 10.86 -10.10 -13.63
C ARG A 634 10.32 -9.61 -14.95
N HIS A 635 10.41 -10.45 -15.98
CA HIS A 635 9.89 -10.13 -17.31
C HIS A 635 8.47 -10.64 -17.53
N THR A 636 8.04 -11.61 -16.71
CA THR A 636 6.70 -12.20 -16.73
C THR A 636 5.63 -11.34 -16.06
N THR A 637 6.02 -10.36 -15.24
CA THR A 637 5.06 -9.51 -14.52
C THR A 637 4.46 -8.42 -15.41
N VAL A 638 3.17 -8.11 -15.17
CA VAL A 638 2.43 -7.05 -15.88
C VAL A 638 2.67 -5.65 -15.28
N LEU A 639 3.47 -5.56 -14.23
CA LEU A 639 3.82 -4.33 -13.52
C LEU A 639 5.26 -4.36 -13.01
N ARG A 640 5.75 -3.24 -12.51
CA ARG A 640 7.09 -3.11 -11.91
C ARG A 640 6.96 -2.59 -10.49
N MET A 641 7.91 -2.97 -9.63
CA MET A 641 8.03 -2.36 -8.30
C MET A 641 8.13 -0.83 -8.44
N PRO A 642 7.21 -0.05 -7.86
CA PRO A 642 7.24 1.40 -7.99
C PRO A 642 8.42 2.02 -7.24
N ARG A 643 8.91 3.16 -7.71
CA ARG A 643 9.88 3.98 -6.96
C ARG A 643 9.14 4.88 -5.98
N PHE A 644 9.21 4.52 -4.70
CA PHE A 644 8.69 5.33 -3.60
C PHE A 644 9.67 6.45 -3.22
N ASN A 645 9.15 7.51 -2.58
CA ASN A 645 9.95 8.62 -2.09
C ASN A 645 10.59 8.31 -0.73
N LEU A 646 11.42 7.26 -0.70
CA LEU A 646 12.15 6.80 0.48
C LEU A 646 13.44 7.60 0.68
N ASP A 647 13.66 8.11 1.88
CA ASP A 647 15.00 8.55 2.27
C ASP A 647 15.93 7.34 2.54
N ASP A 648 17.20 7.61 2.87
CA ASP A 648 18.20 6.55 3.04
C ASP A 648 18.02 5.74 4.33
N ASP A 649 17.47 6.35 5.37
CA ASP A 649 17.23 5.68 6.64
C ASP A 649 16.00 4.77 6.51
N GLU A 650 14.96 5.23 5.84
CA GLU A 650 13.76 4.44 5.56
C GLU A 650 14.06 3.24 4.65
N ALA A 651 14.84 3.43 3.59
CA ALA A 651 15.23 2.33 2.71
C ALA A 651 16.11 1.29 3.44
N ARG A 652 16.99 1.75 4.34
CA ARG A 652 17.85 0.87 5.15
C ARG A 652 17.04 0.11 6.19
N ALA A 653 16.15 0.77 6.91
CA ALA A 653 15.27 0.17 7.90
C ALA A 653 14.36 -0.90 7.27
N LEU A 654 13.78 -0.62 6.10
CA LEU A 654 13.00 -1.63 5.34
C LEU A 654 13.87 -2.82 4.89
N ALA A 655 15.11 -2.59 4.47
CA ALA A 655 16.00 -3.67 4.07
C ALA A 655 16.39 -4.56 5.28
N ASN A 656 16.68 -3.95 6.42
CA ASN A 656 16.98 -4.66 7.67
C ASN A 656 15.74 -5.40 8.19
N TYR A 657 14.55 -4.82 8.07
CA TYR A 657 13.30 -5.43 8.50
C TYR A 657 13.13 -6.85 7.97
N PHE A 658 13.32 -7.07 6.66
CA PHE A 658 13.13 -8.40 6.08
C PHE A 658 14.15 -9.41 6.64
N ALA A 659 15.41 -9.00 6.76
CA ALA A 659 16.44 -9.83 7.38
C ALA A 659 16.14 -10.15 8.86
N ALA A 660 15.71 -9.15 9.63
CA ALA A 660 15.33 -9.29 11.03
C ALA A 660 14.07 -10.17 11.21
N ALA A 661 13.07 -10.02 10.34
CA ALA A 661 11.84 -10.82 10.35
C ALA A 661 12.14 -12.31 10.12
N ASP A 662 13.09 -12.61 9.23
CA ASP A 662 13.49 -13.98 8.88
C ASP A 662 14.69 -14.49 9.69
N LYS A 663 15.18 -13.72 10.67
CA LYS A 663 16.36 -14.04 11.50
C LYS A 663 17.63 -14.34 10.67
N ALA A 664 17.76 -13.68 9.52
CA ALA A 664 18.97 -13.70 8.71
C ALA A 664 20.07 -12.84 9.34
N GLU A 665 21.31 -13.03 8.92
CA GLU A 665 22.43 -12.15 9.29
C GLU A 665 22.33 -10.82 8.52
N TYR A 666 22.61 -9.68 9.17
CA TYR A 666 22.61 -8.33 8.58
C TYR A 666 23.34 -7.36 9.56
N PRO A 667 23.75 -6.13 9.13
CA PRO A 667 23.53 -5.48 7.83
C PRO A 667 24.41 -6.02 6.70
N TYR A 668 25.47 -6.78 7.01
CA TYR A 668 26.39 -7.34 6.03
C TYR A 668 26.39 -8.86 6.10
N GLN A 669 25.97 -9.52 5.02
CA GLN A 669 26.02 -10.98 4.92
C GLN A 669 27.41 -11.43 4.41
N PRO A 670 28.09 -12.39 5.07
CA PRO A 670 29.29 -12.99 4.54
C PRO A 670 28.97 -13.82 3.29
N VAL A 671 29.87 -13.81 2.30
CA VAL A 671 29.78 -14.68 1.11
C VAL A 671 31.07 -15.50 0.98
N PRO A 672 31.21 -16.61 1.74
CA PRO A 672 32.40 -17.46 1.72
C PRO A 672 32.80 -17.92 0.30
N GLN A 673 31.81 -18.11 -0.58
CA GLN A 673 32.00 -18.60 -1.95
C GLN A 673 32.85 -17.68 -2.84
N ARG A 674 33.13 -16.45 -2.39
CA ARG A 674 34.03 -15.50 -3.08
C ARG A 674 35.45 -15.52 -2.55
N GLN A 675 35.65 -16.11 -1.37
CA GLN A 675 36.92 -16.05 -0.65
C GLN A 675 37.94 -16.98 -1.30
N PRO A 676 39.24 -16.61 -1.35
CA PRO A 676 40.28 -17.44 -1.92
C PRO A 676 40.36 -18.84 -1.30
N ASP A 677 40.31 -18.94 0.03
CA ASP A 677 40.44 -20.22 0.75
C ASP A 677 39.32 -21.19 0.37
N TYR A 678 38.08 -20.71 0.31
CA TYR A 678 36.94 -21.51 -0.15
C TYR A 678 37.16 -22.08 -1.56
N LEU A 679 37.69 -21.26 -2.48
CA LEU A 679 37.93 -21.66 -3.86
C LEU A 679 39.12 -22.60 -3.98
N ALA A 680 40.15 -22.44 -3.14
CA ALA A 680 41.27 -23.36 -3.06
C ALA A 680 40.82 -24.76 -2.64
N ASP A 681 39.97 -24.85 -1.60
CA ASP A 681 39.38 -26.10 -1.14
C ASP A 681 38.54 -26.76 -2.24
N ARG A 682 37.67 -26.00 -2.91
CA ARG A 682 36.87 -26.52 -4.04
C ARG A 682 37.72 -27.01 -5.20
N ASN A 683 38.82 -26.32 -5.47
CA ASN A 683 39.74 -26.74 -6.52
C ASN A 683 40.51 -28.01 -6.14
N ALA A 684 40.89 -28.17 -4.87
CA ALA A 684 41.53 -29.39 -4.38
C ALA A 684 40.58 -30.61 -4.44
N GLU A 685 39.29 -30.42 -4.20
CA GLU A 685 38.26 -31.46 -4.36
C GLU A 685 37.95 -31.77 -5.84
N PHE A 686 38.28 -30.86 -6.76
CA PHE A 686 38.02 -30.99 -8.17
C PHE A 686 39.16 -31.73 -8.88
N ASN A 687 38.96 -33.02 -9.16
CA ASN A 687 39.93 -33.88 -9.85
C ASN A 687 40.01 -33.63 -11.38
N GLY A 688 39.94 -32.38 -11.83
CA GLY A 688 40.10 -32.01 -13.24
C GLY A 688 41.58 -31.88 -13.62
N THR A 689 41.97 -32.37 -14.80
CA THR A 689 43.37 -32.31 -15.28
C THR A 689 43.66 -31.10 -16.18
N ASP A 690 42.62 -30.54 -16.82
CA ASP A 690 42.80 -29.62 -17.95
C ASP A 690 42.44 -28.16 -17.62
N HIS A 691 41.75 -27.92 -16.50
CA HIS A 691 41.31 -26.59 -16.04
C HIS A 691 40.89 -26.63 -14.57
N ASP A 692 40.71 -25.44 -13.95
CA ASP A 692 40.32 -25.31 -12.54
C ASP A 692 38.80 -25.50 -12.31
N TYR A 693 38.42 -25.67 -11.04
CA TYR A 693 37.03 -25.84 -10.60
C TYR A 693 36.09 -24.74 -11.11
N LEU A 694 36.50 -23.47 -10.99
CA LEU A 694 35.66 -22.34 -11.37
C LEU A 694 35.44 -22.24 -12.88
N THR A 695 36.42 -22.63 -13.69
CA THR A 695 36.31 -22.73 -15.14
C THR A 695 35.31 -23.82 -15.52
N GLU A 696 35.31 -24.95 -14.81
CA GLU A 696 34.32 -26.01 -15.02
C GLU A 696 32.90 -25.54 -14.66
N SER A 697 32.75 -24.87 -13.51
CA SER A 697 31.51 -24.25 -13.09
C SER A 697 31.00 -23.23 -14.11
N TRP A 698 31.89 -22.40 -14.66
CA TRP A 698 31.55 -21.41 -15.69
C TRP A 698 31.06 -22.05 -16.99
N ARG A 699 31.71 -23.14 -17.44
CA ARG A 699 31.29 -23.92 -18.61
C ARG A 699 29.88 -24.50 -18.43
N LEU A 700 29.62 -25.12 -17.28
CA LEU A 700 28.30 -25.69 -16.97
C LEU A 700 27.22 -24.61 -16.89
N PHE A 701 27.50 -23.49 -16.21
CA PHE A 701 26.57 -22.36 -16.11
C PHE A 701 26.18 -21.81 -17.49
N ASN A 702 27.11 -21.85 -18.44
CA ASN A 702 26.92 -21.41 -19.81
C ASN A 702 26.35 -22.48 -20.77
N ALA A 703 25.98 -23.67 -20.24
CA ALA A 703 25.38 -24.75 -21.00
C ALA A 703 23.96 -24.39 -21.51
N PRO A 704 23.43 -25.13 -22.51
CA PRO A 704 22.13 -24.84 -23.14
C PRO A 704 20.92 -24.78 -22.19
N LEU A 705 21.03 -25.29 -20.96
CA LEU A 705 19.92 -25.33 -20.00
C LEU A 705 19.51 -23.93 -19.52
N CYS A 706 20.48 -23.10 -19.12
CA CYS A 706 20.22 -21.81 -18.49
C CYS A 706 19.91 -20.71 -19.52
N ILE A 707 20.61 -20.74 -20.67
CA ILE A 707 20.49 -19.72 -21.73
C ILE A 707 19.14 -19.74 -22.47
N LYS A 708 18.37 -20.83 -22.35
CA LYS A 708 17.02 -20.93 -22.92
C LYS A 708 16.07 -19.90 -22.35
N CYS A 709 16.25 -19.51 -21.09
CA CYS A 709 15.34 -18.59 -20.40
C CYS A 709 16.04 -17.33 -19.90
N HIS A 710 17.33 -17.39 -19.58
CA HIS A 710 18.04 -16.30 -18.91
C HIS A 710 19.03 -15.59 -19.82
N SER A 711 19.17 -14.27 -19.63
CA SER A 711 20.39 -13.55 -20.05
C SER A 711 21.53 -13.91 -19.09
N LEU A 712 22.67 -14.33 -19.62
CA LEU A 712 23.86 -14.69 -18.84
C LEU A 712 25.14 -14.75 -19.71
N GLY A 713 26.30 -14.58 -19.09
CA GLY A 713 27.60 -14.75 -19.75
C GLY A 713 27.82 -13.78 -20.91
N GLY A 714 27.30 -12.55 -20.80
CA GLY A 714 27.30 -11.53 -21.86
C GLY A 714 26.27 -11.76 -22.97
N ARG A 715 25.44 -12.82 -22.90
CA ARG A 715 24.48 -13.19 -23.95
C ARG A 715 23.05 -12.76 -23.56
N PRO A 716 22.35 -11.98 -24.40
CA PRO A 716 20.96 -11.64 -24.14
C PRO A 716 20.05 -12.85 -24.39
N PHE A 717 18.97 -12.95 -23.61
CA PHE A 717 17.87 -13.86 -23.90
C PHE A 717 17.33 -13.63 -25.33
N LYS A 718 17.08 -14.72 -26.05
CA LYS A 718 16.44 -14.72 -27.37
C LYS A 718 15.27 -15.70 -27.36
N ALA A 719 14.05 -15.18 -27.51
CA ALA A 719 12.87 -16.01 -27.70
C ALA A 719 12.89 -16.64 -29.10
N VAL A 720 12.62 -17.95 -29.16
CA VAL A 720 12.37 -18.71 -30.38
C VAL A 720 10.88 -18.65 -30.72
N ASP A 721 10.00 -18.82 -29.71
CA ASP A 721 8.56 -18.62 -29.80
C ASP A 721 8.11 -17.64 -28.69
N PRO A 722 7.95 -16.34 -29.00
CA PRO A 722 7.57 -15.33 -28.01
C PRO A 722 6.25 -15.59 -27.28
N LYS A 723 5.38 -16.48 -27.79
CA LYS A 723 4.11 -16.83 -27.14
C LYS A 723 4.26 -17.95 -26.11
N LYS A 724 5.33 -18.74 -26.19
CA LYS A 724 5.57 -19.92 -25.33
C LYS A 724 6.80 -19.75 -24.43
N ASP A 725 7.77 -18.98 -24.87
CA ASP A 725 9.04 -18.84 -24.18
C ASP A 725 8.92 -17.89 -22.98
N ILE A 726 9.26 -18.42 -21.81
CA ILE A 726 9.27 -17.66 -20.56
C ILE A 726 10.65 -17.04 -20.37
N ARG A 727 10.70 -15.71 -20.32
CA ARG A 727 11.93 -14.97 -20.05
C ARG A 727 12.21 -14.92 -18.53
N GLY A 728 13.30 -15.57 -18.13
CA GLY A 728 13.85 -15.50 -16.78
C GLY A 728 14.53 -14.15 -16.47
N PRO A 729 14.85 -13.88 -15.18
CA PRO A 729 15.67 -12.74 -14.79
C PRO A 729 17.08 -12.76 -15.40
N ASN A 730 17.70 -11.60 -15.50
CA ASN A 730 19.13 -11.52 -15.81
C ASN A 730 19.95 -12.07 -14.62
N LEU A 731 20.96 -12.90 -14.91
CA LEU A 731 21.74 -13.59 -13.88
C LEU A 731 23.02 -12.85 -13.48
N ASP A 732 23.35 -11.75 -14.14
CA ASP A 732 24.50 -10.89 -13.81
C ASP A 732 24.46 -10.34 -12.37
N MET A 733 23.26 -10.00 -11.88
CA MET A 733 23.10 -9.42 -10.54
C MET A 733 23.06 -10.46 -9.42
N VAL A 734 23.10 -11.76 -9.72
CA VAL A 734 22.91 -12.80 -8.69
C VAL A 734 23.92 -12.67 -7.57
N ARG A 735 25.20 -12.37 -7.90
CA ARG A 735 26.23 -12.13 -6.89
C ARG A 735 25.80 -11.05 -5.88
N ASP A 736 25.34 -9.89 -6.33
CA ASP A 736 25.09 -8.80 -5.39
C ASP A 736 23.70 -8.90 -4.76
N ARG A 737 22.78 -9.60 -5.41
CA ARG A 737 21.37 -9.70 -5.01
C ARG A 737 21.08 -10.82 -4.03
N LEU A 738 21.50 -12.04 -4.34
CA LEU A 738 20.97 -13.24 -3.69
C LEU A 738 21.95 -13.83 -2.69
N GLN A 739 21.46 -14.41 -1.60
CA GLN A 739 22.30 -15.13 -0.65
C GLN A 739 22.74 -16.50 -1.22
N PRO A 740 23.98 -16.93 -1.01
CA PRO A 740 24.52 -18.16 -1.60
C PRO A 740 23.76 -19.42 -1.16
N ASP A 741 23.40 -19.51 0.12
CA ASP A 741 22.66 -20.65 0.66
C ASP A 741 21.25 -20.73 0.03
N TRP A 742 20.59 -19.59 -0.17
CA TRP A 742 19.33 -19.53 -0.89
C TRP A 742 19.49 -19.98 -2.35
N VAL A 743 20.55 -19.54 -3.05
CA VAL A 743 20.81 -19.95 -4.44
C VAL A 743 21.05 -21.46 -4.54
N GLN A 744 21.77 -22.07 -3.59
CA GLN A 744 21.94 -23.51 -3.53
C GLN A 744 20.58 -24.22 -3.46
N VAL A 745 19.73 -23.84 -2.50
CA VAL A 745 18.43 -24.48 -2.28
C VAL A 745 17.49 -24.25 -3.47
N TRP A 746 17.46 -23.03 -4.01
CA TRP A 746 16.66 -22.66 -5.18
C TRP A 746 17.03 -23.47 -6.41
N LEU A 747 18.32 -23.66 -6.69
CA LEU A 747 18.76 -24.49 -7.82
C LEU A 747 18.52 -26.00 -7.58
N SER A 748 18.47 -26.46 -6.33
CA SER A 748 18.12 -27.85 -6.02
C SER A 748 16.62 -28.14 -6.21
N ASN A 749 15.75 -27.21 -5.79
CA ASN A 749 14.31 -27.28 -6.07
C ASN A 749 13.65 -25.88 -5.91
N PRO A 750 13.36 -25.18 -7.02
CA PRO A 750 12.76 -23.83 -6.98
C PRO A 750 11.40 -23.78 -6.28
N LYS A 751 10.63 -24.88 -6.32
CA LYS A 751 9.27 -24.93 -5.76
C LYS A 751 9.26 -24.87 -4.23
N TRP A 752 10.39 -25.16 -3.56
CA TRP A 752 10.51 -25.00 -2.10
C TRP A 752 10.39 -23.56 -1.60
N PHE A 753 10.59 -22.57 -2.47
CA PHE A 753 10.39 -21.16 -2.13
C PHE A 753 9.24 -20.53 -2.92
N THR A 754 9.03 -20.95 -4.17
CA THR A 754 7.97 -20.39 -5.00
C THR A 754 7.26 -21.53 -5.73
N PRO A 755 6.24 -22.16 -5.11
CA PRO A 755 5.50 -23.28 -5.66
C PRO A 755 4.96 -23.09 -7.08
N TYR A 756 4.60 -21.85 -7.44
CA TYR A 756 4.06 -21.47 -8.75
C TYR A 756 5.12 -21.05 -9.78
N THR A 757 6.42 -21.26 -9.49
CA THR A 757 7.52 -20.86 -10.39
C THR A 757 7.54 -21.67 -11.69
N SER A 758 7.80 -21.02 -12.82
CA SER A 758 8.10 -21.69 -14.09
C SER A 758 9.55 -22.18 -14.20
N MET A 759 10.41 -21.86 -13.22
CA MET A 759 11.79 -22.37 -13.24
C MET A 759 11.77 -23.89 -12.97
N PRO A 760 12.25 -24.72 -13.91
CA PRO A 760 12.33 -26.15 -13.68
C PRO A 760 13.45 -26.46 -12.70
N GLN A 761 13.45 -27.67 -12.15
CA GLN A 761 14.61 -28.20 -11.44
C GLN A 761 15.73 -28.48 -12.47
N PRO A 762 16.86 -27.75 -12.42
CA PRO A 762 17.87 -27.82 -13.47
C PRO A 762 18.65 -29.15 -13.47
N PHE A 763 18.95 -29.70 -12.30
CA PHE A 763 19.74 -30.92 -12.14
C PHE A 763 19.00 -31.87 -11.20
N ALA A 764 18.06 -32.65 -11.71
CA ALA A 764 17.36 -33.65 -10.90
C ALA A 764 18.25 -34.90 -10.70
N LYS A 765 18.19 -35.55 -9.53
CA LYS A 765 19.09 -36.68 -9.17
C LYS A 765 18.93 -37.87 -10.11
N ASN A 766 17.72 -38.09 -10.62
CA ASN A 766 17.38 -39.14 -11.58
C ASN A 766 17.77 -38.80 -13.03
N GLN A 767 18.28 -37.60 -13.29
CA GLN A 767 18.64 -37.13 -14.63
C GLN A 767 20.15 -36.83 -14.72
N LYS A 768 20.90 -37.66 -15.45
CA LYS A 768 22.33 -37.41 -15.72
C LYS A 768 22.52 -36.41 -16.87
N LEU A 769 22.12 -35.15 -16.65
CA LEU A 769 22.37 -34.08 -17.60
C LEU A 769 23.85 -33.70 -17.59
N PHE A 770 24.39 -33.40 -18.78
CA PHE A 770 25.77 -32.96 -18.98
C PHE A 770 26.81 -33.79 -18.20
N PRO A 771 26.91 -35.12 -18.45
CA PRO A 771 27.80 -36.00 -17.70
C PRO A 771 29.29 -35.60 -17.77
N GLN A 772 29.69 -34.87 -18.81
CA GLN A 772 31.02 -34.28 -18.91
C GLN A 772 31.31 -33.24 -17.82
N HIS A 773 30.27 -32.67 -17.21
CA HIS A 773 30.38 -31.69 -16.14
C HIS A 773 30.10 -32.30 -14.78
N PHE A 774 31.12 -32.33 -13.91
CA PHE A 774 31.06 -32.93 -12.57
C PHE A 774 30.55 -34.38 -12.55
N GLY A 775 30.82 -35.15 -13.60
CA GLY A 775 30.38 -36.54 -13.73
C GLY A 775 28.85 -36.72 -13.82
N GLY A 776 28.10 -35.66 -14.13
CA GLY A 776 26.63 -35.69 -14.11
C GLY A 776 26.02 -35.77 -12.70
N ASN A 777 26.80 -35.45 -11.66
CA ASN A 777 26.29 -35.41 -10.29
C ASN A 777 25.53 -34.11 -10.06
N GLY A 778 24.20 -34.19 -9.97
CA GLY A 778 23.34 -33.00 -9.89
C GLY A 778 23.61 -32.09 -8.68
N LEU A 779 24.04 -32.64 -7.53
CA LEU A 779 24.40 -31.82 -6.38
C LEU A 779 25.68 -31.02 -6.64
N LYS A 780 26.74 -31.67 -7.15
CA LYS A 780 27.99 -31.00 -7.52
C LYS A 780 27.79 -29.99 -8.64
N GLN A 781 26.96 -30.31 -9.63
CA GLN A 781 26.54 -29.39 -10.70
C GLN A 781 25.82 -28.16 -10.14
N THR A 782 24.89 -28.36 -9.20
CA THR A 782 24.18 -27.27 -8.52
C THR A 782 25.14 -26.35 -7.78
N THR A 783 26.05 -26.93 -6.98
CA THR A 783 27.08 -26.19 -6.24
C THR A 783 28.02 -25.44 -7.18
N GLY A 784 28.45 -26.08 -8.28
CA GLY A 784 29.26 -25.43 -9.30
C GLY A 784 28.57 -24.22 -9.93
N VAL A 785 27.31 -24.35 -10.34
CA VAL A 785 26.53 -23.24 -10.90
C VAL A 785 26.34 -22.11 -9.88
N ARG A 786 26.05 -22.43 -8.61
CA ARG A 786 25.99 -21.41 -7.55
C ARG A 786 27.31 -20.65 -7.43
N ASP A 787 28.44 -21.34 -7.43
CA ASP A 787 29.74 -20.70 -7.25
C ASP A 787 30.15 -19.87 -8.46
N ALA A 788 29.80 -20.31 -9.68
CA ALA A 788 29.91 -19.48 -10.87
C ALA A 788 29.08 -18.20 -10.77
N LEU A 789 27.83 -18.30 -10.29
CA LEU A 789 26.95 -17.15 -10.07
C LEU A 789 27.50 -16.20 -9.00
N MET A 790 28.05 -16.73 -7.90
CA MET A 790 28.63 -15.91 -6.83
C MET A 790 29.94 -15.22 -7.24
N ASN A 791 30.62 -15.74 -8.26
CA ASN A 791 31.86 -15.23 -8.85
C ASN A 791 31.67 -14.65 -10.26
N TYR A 792 30.43 -14.31 -10.65
CA TYR A 792 30.09 -13.95 -12.04
C TYR A 792 31.01 -12.88 -12.64
N ASN A 793 31.23 -11.74 -11.98
CA ASN A 793 32.09 -10.68 -12.53
C ASN A 793 33.55 -11.10 -12.62
N ARG A 794 34.06 -11.84 -11.61
CA ARG A 794 35.44 -12.38 -11.63
C ARG A 794 35.63 -13.29 -12.85
N LEU A 795 34.64 -14.14 -13.12
CA LEU A 795 34.66 -15.04 -14.28
C LEU A 795 34.47 -14.29 -15.61
N MET A 796 33.60 -13.28 -15.66
CA MET A 796 33.45 -12.43 -16.84
C MET A 796 34.73 -11.63 -17.16
N GLU A 797 35.43 -11.11 -16.14
CA GLU A 797 36.69 -10.39 -16.31
C GLU A 797 37.83 -11.33 -16.75
N ARG A 798 37.89 -12.53 -16.18
CA ARG A 798 38.93 -13.52 -16.48
C ARG A 798 38.72 -14.20 -17.84
N ASP A 799 37.49 -14.63 -18.13
CA ASP A 799 37.16 -15.55 -19.23
C ASP A 799 36.34 -14.89 -20.34
N GLY A 800 35.80 -13.68 -20.12
CA GLY A 800 35.01 -12.94 -21.10
C GLY A 800 33.62 -13.51 -21.37
N THR A 801 33.04 -13.12 -22.51
CA THR A 801 31.79 -13.71 -23.01
C THR A 801 32.06 -15.16 -23.39
N TYR A 802 31.32 -16.10 -22.81
CA TYR A 802 31.53 -17.52 -23.10
C TYR A 802 31.28 -17.85 -24.58
N VAL A 803 32.31 -18.37 -25.24
CA VAL A 803 32.24 -18.93 -26.59
C VAL A 803 32.23 -20.45 -26.45
N PRO A 804 31.16 -21.16 -26.86
CA PRO A 804 31.15 -22.62 -26.85
C PRO A 804 32.32 -23.17 -27.66
N PRO A 805 32.96 -24.28 -27.23
CA PRO A 805 33.96 -24.96 -28.05
C PRO A 805 33.36 -25.29 -29.42
N VAL A 806 34.12 -25.10 -30.50
CA VAL A 806 33.69 -25.48 -31.84
C VAL A 806 33.43 -26.97 -31.86
N THR A 807 32.17 -27.38 -32.04
CA THR A 807 31.83 -28.79 -32.21
C THR A 807 32.53 -29.29 -33.47
N ALA A 808 33.39 -30.30 -33.34
CA ALA A 808 33.95 -30.99 -34.49
C ALA A 808 32.78 -31.50 -35.35
N LYS A 809 32.83 -31.21 -36.66
CA LYS A 809 31.86 -31.73 -37.63
C LYS A 809 31.74 -33.25 -37.42
N PRO A 810 30.52 -33.83 -37.36
CA PRO A 810 30.39 -35.27 -37.34
C PRO A 810 31.12 -35.83 -38.56
N ALA A 811 32.00 -36.81 -38.36
CA ALA A 811 32.55 -37.57 -39.47
C ALA A 811 31.38 -38.15 -40.28
N ALA A 812 31.39 -37.93 -41.59
CA ALA A 812 30.34 -38.42 -42.48
C ALA A 812 30.27 -39.95 -42.37
N GLY A 813 29.19 -40.49 -41.80
CA GLY A 813 28.93 -41.93 -41.83
C GLY A 813 28.34 -42.60 -40.58
N ALA A 814 28.00 -41.90 -39.50
CA ALA A 814 27.31 -42.54 -38.36
C ALA A 814 25.78 -42.45 -38.52
N PRO A 815 25.01 -43.55 -38.44
CA PRO A 815 23.56 -43.52 -38.55
C PRO A 815 22.94 -42.79 -37.36
N ALA A 816 21.86 -42.04 -37.64
CA ALA A 816 21.16 -41.21 -36.67
C ALA A 816 20.66 -42.04 -35.48
N ALA A 817 21.32 -41.89 -34.33
CA ALA A 817 20.84 -42.41 -33.06
C ALA A 817 19.65 -41.55 -32.57
N ASN A 818 18.48 -42.16 -32.64
CA ASN A 818 17.23 -41.89 -31.93
C ASN A 818 16.94 -40.47 -31.42
N LYS A 819 15.92 -39.86 -32.06
CA LYS A 819 14.98 -38.95 -31.41
C LYS A 819 14.35 -39.67 -30.20
N GLN A 820 14.79 -39.35 -29.00
CA GLN A 820 14.00 -39.58 -27.79
C GLN A 820 13.67 -38.23 -27.15
N GLY A 821 12.37 -37.99 -27.00
CA GLY A 821 11.86 -37.10 -25.95
C GLY A 821 11.54 -35.66 -26.32
N ALA A 822 11.03 -35.39 -27.53
CA ALA A 822 10.07 -34.29 -27.65
C ALA A 822 8.74 -34.79 -27.06
N ALA A 823 8.56 -34.60 -25.76
CA ALA A 823 7.21 -34.58 -25.21
C ALA A 823 6.48 -33.40 -25.88
N LYS A 824 5.46 -33.73 -26.68
CA LYS A 824 4.43 -32.77 -27.14
C LYS A 824 3.69 -32.22 -25.90
N PRO A 825 3.15 -30.99 -25.99
CA PRO A 825 2.74 -30.19 -24.84
C PRO A 825 1.69 -30.84 -23.95
#